data_AF-A0A1R3JCM2-F1
#
_entry.id   AF-A0A1R3JCM2-F1
#
_cell.length_a   1.000
_cell.length_b   1.000
_cell.length_c   1.000
_cell.angle_alpha   90.00
_cell.angle_beta   90.00
_cell.angle_gamma   90.00
#
_symmetry.space_group_name_H-M   'P 1'
#
loop_
_entity.id
_entity.type
_entity.pdbx_description
1 polymer ?
#
loop_
_entity_poly.entity_id
_entity_poly.type
_entity_poly.pdbx_seq_one_letter_code
_entity_poly.pdbx_strand_id
1 'polypeptide(L)'
;MEVANESATKKPKRLTSVVWNHFERVRKADICYAVCVHCNKKLSGSSNSGTTHLRNHLMRCLKRSNYDVSQLLAAKRRKKDAPLTIANISYDEGQRKEEFIKPTIVKYEQEQRKDEVFNLGSSRFDQERSQLDLARMIILHGYPLGMVEHVGFKVFVKNLQPLFDVVPNNTVELSCMEIYGKEKQKVYDMLSKLQGRINLAVEMWCSPENMSYLCLTAHYIDDDWRLQKKILNFVTLDSSHTEDLLSEVIMKCLMDWDIELSAILDPRFKMKLVEYYYSQIYGSTALERIKEVSDGIKELFNAYSICSTLIDQGSALPGSSLPSSSNDSRDRLKGFDKFLHETSQSQSAVSDLEKYLEEPVFPRNCDFNILNWWRVHTPRYPILSMMARDVLGTPMSTVAKESSFNAGGRVLDSCRSSLTPDTRQALICTRDWLRTQSDEESKQPFYLTTWELLMLSLHYTQNGLLFAKPPLAVAHNKDKDLMKNLIEKLKKSLSLALVHFYPLAGRFVTTRQENQNPPVYYVYVDCNNSPGAKLIHAAIDMTISDVVSPKYVPEAVESFFDHDRAVNHDGHSRPLLSIQVTELVDGVFIGFSISHSIVDGTSFWHFVNALSEIFQGQNLEISRPPVLERWFPEGHGPILNLPFTHEDEFITRFEAPGRLLRRHFHISAESVAKLKTRANSEYKLLGTAKISSFQSLSAFVWKSITKARRFPKHLVTSCKLAINNRSRLEPPLSPSYFGNSVQTVKAVTTVGELLEHNLGWAAWQLHQAVANHTNESVRELVDNWLRKHFIYQPDQFLIRKVLSWQAHQDSTSRKGGGSIDLEVNLPPHSMHALESDEEFMAIVSNIYTYPSSSL
;
A
#
# COMPACT_ATOMS: atom_id res chain seq x y z
N MET A 1 80.87 44.99 38.05
CA MET A 1 80.16 43.70 38.08
C MET A 1 79.11 43.73 36.98
N GLU A 2 78.93 42.65 36.24
CA GLU A 2 78.56 42.75 34.81
C GLU A 2 77.08 42.49 34.50
N VAL A 3 76.71 42.79 33.24
CA VAL A 3 75.35 42.70 32.70
C VAL A 3 75.29 41.61 31.61
N ALA A 4 74.42 40.62 31.80
CA ALA A 4 73.87 39.74 30.75
C ALA A 4 72.57 39.12 31.32
N ASN A 5 71.36 39.62 31.06
CA ASN A 5 70.60 39.77 29.79
C ASN A 5 69.80 38.50 29.42
N GLU A 6 68.61 38.71 28.86
CA GLU A 6 67.48 37.76 28.89
C GLU A 6 67.54 36.67 27.81
N SER A 7 66.91 35.51 28.09
CA SER A 7 66.62 34.48 27.08
C SER A 7 65.11 34.28 26.90
N ALA A 8 64.56 34.89 25.85
CA ALA A 8 63.11 34.90 25.60
C ALA A 8 62.56 33.51 25.21
N THR A 9 61.59 33.01 25.97
CA THR A 9 60.86 31.77 25.68
C THR A 9 59.94 31.94 24.47
N LYS A 10 60.40 31.48 23.30
CA LYS A 10 59.67 31.57 22.02
C LYS A 10 58.34 30.82 22.08
N LYS A 11 57.23 31.56 22.03
CA LYS A 11 55.87 31.02 21.85
C LYS A 11 55.83 30.10 20.61
N PRO A 12 55.09 28.97 20.64
CA PRO A 12 54.99 28.07 19.48
C PRO A 12 54.34 28.79 18.30
N LYS A 13 54.98 28.74 17.12
CA LYS A 13 54.43 29.32 15.89
C LYS A 13 53.10 28.65 15.52
N ARG A 14 52.08 29.44 15.16
CA ARG A 14 50.82 28.94 14.56
C ARG A 14 51.14 28.05 13.36
N LEU A 15 50.37 26.97 13.20
CA LEU A 15 50.44 26.10 12.03
C LEU A 15 49.73 26.81 10.86
N THR A 16 50.43 26.98 9.73
CA THR A 16 50.02 27.87 8.63
C THR A 16 49.13 27.21 7.56
N SER A 17 48.69 25.97 7.76
CA SER A 17 47.97 25.19 6.75
C SER A 17 46.72 24.57 7.36
N VAL A 18 45.55 24.95 6.85
CA VAL A 18 44.21 24.59 7.36
C VAL A 18 44.02 23.08 7.57
N VAL A 19 44.71 22.24 6.79
CA VAL A 19 44.70 20.77 6.94
C VAL A 19 44.95 20.28 8.38
N TRP A 20 45.73 21.02 9.18
CA TRP A 20 46.00 20.65 10.58
C TRP A 20 44.75 20.66 11.48
N ASN A 21 43.64 21.26 11.06
CA ASN A 21 42.35 21.15 11.74
C ASN A 21 41.80 19.71 11.76
N HIS A 22 42.34 18.81 10.93
CA HIS A 22 41.95 17.39 10.85
C HIS A 22 43.08 16.42 11.27
N PHE A 23 44.15 16.92 11.90
CA PHE A 23 45.26 16.08 12.40
C PHE A 23 45.75 16.52 13.77
N GLU A 24 45.67 15.63 14.76
CA GLU A 24 46.29 15.84 16.06
C GLU A 24 47.82 15.66 15.96
N ARG A 25 48.59 16.61 16.51
CA ARG A 25 50.05 16.58 16.46
C ARG A 25 50.64 16.01 17.74
N VAL A 26 51.16 14.79 17.66
CA VAL A 26 51.77 14.07 18.79
C VAL A 26 53.30 14.16 18.71
N ARG A 27 53.97 14.29 19.87
CA ARG A 27 55.42 14.19 20.02
C ARG A 27 55.77 13.12 21.04
N LYS A 28 56.74 12.26 20.73
CA LYS A 28 57.41 11.34 21.67
C LYS A 28 58.85 11.15 21.24
N ALA A 29 59.81 11.29 22.16
CA ALA A 29 61.24 11.07 21.95
C ALA A 29 61.74 11.59 20.60
N ASP A 30 61.72 12.93 20.45
CA ASP A 30 62.12 13.71 19.27
C ASP A 30 61.39 13.46 17.94
N ILE A 31 60.58 12.41 17.81
CA ILE A 31 59.76 12.18 16.62
C ILE A 31 58.38 12.83 16.77
N CYS A 32 57.96 13.55 15.73
CA CYS A 32 56.67 14.24 15.66
C CYS A 32 55.77 13.61 14.59
N TYR A 33 54.58 13.18 15.01
CA TYR A 33 53.58 12.50 14.20
C TYR A 33 52.32 13.37 14.04
N ALA A 34 51.61 13.19 12.93
CA ALA A 34 50.28 13.72 12.69
C ALA A 34 49.28 12.55 12.67
N VAL A 35 48.24 12.60 13.49
CA VAL A 35 47.22 11.54 13.62
C VAL A 35 45.91 12.06 13.02
N CYS A 36 45.44 11.43 11.95
CA CYS A 36 44.18 11.83 11.30
C CYS A 36 42.99 11.55 12.23
N VAL A 37 42.24 12.56 12.67
CA VAL A 37 41.10 12.34 13.59
C VAL A 37 39.95 11.53 12.99
N HIS A 38 39.88 11.42 11.65
CA HIS A 38 38.84 10.66 10.95
C HIS A 38 39.11 9.15 10.79
N CYS A 39 40.36 8.69 10.97
CA CYS A 39 40.70 7.26 10.82
C CYS A 39 41.90 6.79 11.67
N ASN A 40 42.37 7.63 12.60
CA ASN A 40 43.52 7.41 13.49
C ASN A 40 44.86 7.05 12.80
N LYS A 41 44.97 7.21 11.47
CA LYS A 41 46.20 6.91 10.73
C LYS A 41 47.30 7.92 11.08
N LYS A 42 48.46 7.39 11.49
CA LYS A 42 49.68 8.14 11.82
C LYS A 42 50.48 8.44 10.56
N LEU A 43 50.90 9.69 10.40
CA LEU A 43 51.73 10.23 9.31
C LEU A 43 52.87 11.08 9.89
N SER A 44 53.86 11.47 9.08
CA SER A 44 54.88 12.44 9.52
C SER A 44 54.23 13.77 9.89
N GLY A 45 54.53 14.26 11.10
CA GLY A 45 54.18 15.60 11.56
C GLY A 45 55.38 16.55 11.66
N SER A 46 56.54 16.15 11.13
CA SER A 46 57.76 16.97 11.12
C SER A 46 57.56 18.29 10.38
N SER A 47 58.23 19.35 10.85
CA SER A 47 58.29 20.65 10.17
C SER A 47 58.85 20.57 8.75
N ASN A 48 59.66 19.54 8.47
CA ASN A 48 60.43 19.42 7.23
C ASN A 48 59.71 18.57 6.17
N SER A 49 58.52 18.02 6.47
CA SER A 49 57.75 17.15 5.54
C SER A 49 56.68 17.88 4.71
N GLY A 50 56.52 19.20 4.87
CA GLY A 50 55.41 19.94 4.25
C GLY A 50 54.03 19.52 4.78
N THR A 51 52.97 19.76 4.00
CA THR A 51 51.59 19.37 4.37
C THR A 51 50.81 18.67 3.24
N THR A 52 51.41 18.48 2.07
CA THR A 52 50.75 17.87 0.90
C THR A 52 50.37 16.41 1.13
N HIS A 53 51.18 15.63 1.86
CA HIS A 53 50.84 14.25 2.24
C HIS A 53 49.64 14.18 3.19
N LEU A 54 49.52 15.13 4.13
CA LEU A 54 48.36 15.24 5.01
C LEU A 54 47.10 15.59 4.19
N ARG A 55 47.20 16.53 3.25
CA ARG A 55 46.10 16.89 2.34
C ARG A 55 45.67 15.72 1.47
N ASN A 56 46.61 15.02 0.84
CA ASN A 56 46.33 13.86 0.00
C ASN A 56 45.77 12.67 0.78
N HIS A 57 46.14 12.53 2.07
CA HIS A 57 45.48 11.57 2.96
C HIS A 57 44.04 11.99 3.28
N LEU A 58 43.83 13.25 3.68
CA LEU A 58 42.50 13.77 4.02
C LEU A 58 41.50 13.59 2.87
N MET A 59 41.89 13.96 1.64
CA MET A 59 41.08 13.77 0.42
C MET A 59 40.72 12.30 0.14
N ARG A 60 41.60 11.35 0.52
CA ARG A 60 41.35 9.91 0.36
C ARG A 60 40.62 9.29 1.56
N CYS A 61 40.69 9.93 2.73
CA CYS A 61 39.96 9.53 3.93
C CYS A 61 38.48 9.88 3.75
N LEU A 62 38.18 11.16 3.48
CA LEU A 62 36.81 11.66 3.29
C LEU A 62 36.09 11.05 2.07
N LYS A 63 36.82 10.47 1.09
CA LYS A 63 36.25 9.67 -0.01
C LYS A 63 36.11 8.17 0.27
N ARG A 64 36.47 7.69 1.46
CA ARG A 64 36.35 6.27 1.86
C ARG A 64 35.55 6.04 3.14
N SER A 65 35.46 7.04 4.00
CA SER A 65 34.48 7.11 5.08
C SER A 65 33.41 8.12 4.68
N ASN A 66 32.16 7.68 4.48
CA ASN A 66 31.01 8.53 4.19
C ASN A 66 30.60 9.33 5.45
N TYR A 67 31.48 10.22 5.91
CA TYR A 67 31.17 11.19 6.95
C TYR A 67 30.52 12.41 6.31
N ASP A 68 29.19 12.37 6.29
CA ASP A 68 28.38 13.54 5.99
C ASP A 68 28.71 14.71 6.94
N VAL A 69 28.57 15.94 6.42
CA VAL A 69 28.81 17.20 7.14
C VAL A 69 27.93 17.28 8.39
N SER A 70 26.70 16.79 8.33
CA SER A 70 25.76 16.75 9.45
C SER A 70 26.31 15.97 10.66
N GLN A 71 27.05 14.87 10.40
CA GLN A 71 27.64 14.05 11.47
C GLN A 71 28.82 14.76 12.17
N LEU A 72 29.55 15.64 11.47
CA LEU A 72 30.62 16.45 12.07
C LEU A 72 30.09 17.48 13.08
N LEU A 73 28.85 17.96 12.89
CA LEU A 73 28.19 18.87 13.82
C LEU A 73 27.69 18.13 15.07
N ALA A 74 27.05 16.97 14.90
CA ALA A 74 26.63 16.11 16.00
C ALA A 74 27.79 15.66 16.90
N ALA A 75 28.94 15.33 16.30
CA ALA A 75 30.15 14.92 17.02
C ALA A 75 30.77 16.03 17.88
N LYS A 76 30.60 17.32 17.53
CA LYS A 76 31.03 18.46 18.38
C LYS A 76 30.16 18.59 19.63
N ARG A 77 28.83 18.50 19.50
CA ARG A 77 27.88 18.72 20.62
C ARG A 77 28.11 17.71 21.76
N ARG A 78 28.38 16.44 21.44
CA ARG A 78 28.68 15.37 22.43
C ARG A 78 29.98 15.56 23.24
N LYS A 79 30.77 16.60 22.98
CA LYS A 79 32.09 16.80 23.63
C LYS A 79 32.10 17.85 24.75
N LYS A 80 30.94 18.37 25.15
CA LYS A 80 30.83 19.43 26.18
C LYS A 80 30.50 18.91 27.59
N ASP A 81 29.84 17.75 27.70
CA ASP A 81 29.37 17.18 28.98
C ASP A 81 29.88 15.75 29.19
N ALA A 82 30.95 15.59 29.98
CA ALA A 82 31.40 14.30 30.51
C ALA A 82 32.43 14.45 31.65
N PRO A 83 32.22 13.79 32.79
CA PRO A 83 33.31 13.39 33.68
C PRO A 83 33.43 11.85 33.86
N LEU A 84 34.68 11.37 33.75
CA LEU A 84 35.26 10.22 34.48
C LEU A 84 34.82 8.76 34.17
N THR A 85 35.61 8.12 33.28
CA THR A 85 36.40 6.86 33.51
C THR A 85 35.91 5.80 34.53
N ILE A 86 35.84 4.50 34.19
CA ILE A 86 36.91 3.44 34.29
C ILE A 86 36.25 2.11 33.77
N ALA A 87 36.83 1.07 33.12
CA ALA A 87 38.19 0.64 32.73
C ALA A 87 38.22 -0.07 31.32
N ASN A 88 39.12 -1.06 31.12
CA ASN A 88 39.15 -2.04 30.00
C ASN A 88 39.14 -3.50 30.54
N ILE A 89 38.92 -4.52 29.68
CA ILE A 89 39.55 -5.86 29.76
C ILE A 89 39.56 -6.58 28.38
N SER A 90 40.32 -7.67 28.26
CA SER A 90 40.91 -8.27 27.04
C SER A 90 40.02 -9.17 26.14
N TYR A 91 40.58 -9.50 24.96
CA TYR A 91 40.26 -10.58 24.01
C TYR A 91 40.34 -12.01 24.61
N ASP A 92 39.66 -12.99 23.98
CA ASP A 92 40.31 -14.09 23.22
C ASP A 92 39.36 -14.75 22.16
N GLU A 93 39.88 -15.64 21.30
CA GLU A 93 39.19 -16.32 20.16
C GLU A 93 38.59 -17.71 20.50
N GLY A 94 37.66 -18.26 19.67
CA GLY A 94 36.92 -19.48 20.08
C GLY A 94 36.06 -20.33 19.10
N GLN A 95 36.44 -20.50 17.82
CA GLN A 95 35.95 -21.58 16.91
C GLN A 95 34.44 -21.64 16.47
N ARG A 96 34.15 -22.48 15.46
CA ARG A 96 32.84 -22.68 14.79
C ARG A 96 32.14 -23.96 15.21
N LYS A 97 30.80 -24.03 15.07
CA LYS A 97 30.08 -25.21 14.56
C LYS A 97 28.71 -24.84 13.96
N GLU A 98 28.10 -25.78 13.23
CA GLU A 98 26.93 -25.52 12.37
C GLU A 98 25.58 -25.50 13.11
N GLU A 99 24.66 -24.63 12.67
CA GLU A 99 23.27 -24.60 13.13
C GLU A 99 22.28 -25.02 12.02
N PHE A 100 21.31 -25.86 12.38
CA PHE A 100 20.17 -26.18 11.53
C PHE A 100 19.03 -25.18 11.80
N ILE A 101 18.59 -24.47 10.76
CA ILE A 101 17.50 -23.50 10.87
C ILE A 101 16.18 -24.22 11.14
N LYS A 102 15.48 -23.81 12.21
CA LYS A 102 14.05 -24.08 12.44
C LYS A 102 13.24 -22.80 12.17
N PRO A 103 11.99 -22.90 11.70
CA PRO A 103 11.19 -21.75 11.29
C PRO A 103 10.91 -20.78 12.46
N THR A 104 10.96 -19.49 12.15
CA THR A 104 10.90 -18.40 13.12
C THR A 104 9.45 -18.08 13.52
N ILE A 105 9.14 -18.19 14.81
CA ILE A 105 7.96 -17.52 15.40
C ILE A 105 8.24 -16.02 15.39
N VAL A 106 7.28 -15.21 14.89
CA VAL A 106 7.40 -13.76 14.77
C VAL A 106 7.77 -13.12 16.12
N LYS A 107 9.01 -12.63 16.21
CA LYS A 107 9.46 -11.77 17.31
C LYS A 107 9.44 -10.32 16.85
N TYR A 108 8.47 -9.55 17.37
CA TYR A 108 8.58 -8.09 17.39
C TYR A 108 9.79 -7.67 18.24
N GLU A 109 10.43 -6.56 17.87
CA GLU A 109 11.78 -6.19 18.30
C GLU A 109 11.98 -6.25 19.83
N GLN A 110 12.93 -7.10 20.25
CA GLN A 110 13.51 -7.00 21.59
C GLN A 110 14.71 -6.03 21.51
N GLU A 111 14.75 -5.02 22.37
CA GLU A 111 15.93 -4.17 22.51
C GLU A 111 17.16 -5.02 22.89
N GLN A 112 18.32 -4.68 22.31
CA GLN A 112 19.55 -5.46 22.47
C GLN A 112 20.11 -5.38 23.90
N ARG A 113 19.76 -6.36 24.74
CA ARG A 113 20.62 -6.82 25.84
C ARG A 113 21.26 -8.16 25.45
N LYS A 114 22.53 -8.32 25.78
CA LYS A 114 23.36 -9.45 25.34
C LYS A 114 22.89 -10.79 25.94
N ASP A 115 22.82 -11.79 25.08
CA ASP A 115 23.04 -13.22 25.31
C ASP A 115 22.83 -13.75 26.75
N GLU A 116 21.57 -14.07 27.07
CA GLU A 116 21.27 -15.19 27.97
C GLU A 116 20.43 -16.23 27.21
N VAL A 117 20.75 -17.51 27.40
CA VAL A 117 20.10 -18.61 26.67
C VAL A 117 18.67 -18.79 27.16
N PHE A 118 17.69 -18.50 26.29
CA PHE A 118 16.26 -18.61 26.61
C PHE A 118 15.86 -20.07 26.86
N ASN A 119 15.80 -20.44 28.14
CA ASN A 119 15.25 -21.71 28.58
C ASN A 119 13.71 -21.65 28.59
N LEU A 120 13.03 -22.60 27.95
CA LEU A 120 11.59 -22.50 27.67
C LEU A 120 10.73 -22.91 28.88
N GLY A 121 10.80 -22.14 29.96
CA GLY A 121 9.99 -22.33 31.17
C GLY A 121 9.99 -21.09 32.06
N SER A 122 8.80 -20.65 32.47
CA SER A 122 8.56 -19.47 33.31
C SER A 122 8.84 -18.10 32.65
N SER A 123 7.99 -17.70 31.69
CA SER A 123 7.79 -16.28 31.40
C SER A 123 7.00 -15.63 32.54
N ARG A 124 7.70 -14.96 33.46
CA ARG A 124 7.10 -14.20 34.56
C ARG A 124 6.19 -13.09 33.99
N PHE A 125 5.01 -12.92 34.56
CA PHE A 125 4.08 -11.85 34.18
C PHE A 125 4.70 -10.47 34.41
N ASP A 126 4.53 -9.58 33.43
CA ASP A 126 5.06 -8.21 33.39
C ASP A 126 3.90 -7.23 33.18
N GLN A 127 3.60 -6.47 34.24
CA GLN A 127 2.50 -5.51 34.31
C GLN A 127 2.79 -4.26 33.45
N GLU A 128 4.01 -3.75 33.48
CA GLU A 128 4.41 -2.51 32.80
C GLU A 128 4.44 -2.70 31.28
N ARG A 129 5.04 -3.82 30.82
CA ARG A 129 4.99 -4.21 29.40
C ARG A 129 3.56 -4.40 28.91
N SER A 130 2.71 -5.06 29.70
CA SER A 130 1.32 -5.29 29.32
C SER A 130 0.51 -3.99 29.21
N GLN A 131 0.83 -2.97 29.99
CA GLN A 131 0.25 -1.62 29.86
C GLN A 131 0.71 -0.90 28.59
N LEU A 132 2.01 -0.98 28.27
CA LEU A 132 2.55 -0.40 27.02
C LEU A 132 1.97 -1.08 25.79
N ASP A 133 1.80 -2.41 25.80
CA ASP A 133 1.19 -3.15 24.69
C ASP A 133 -0.33 -2.85 24.56
N LEU A 134 -1.04 -2.59 25.68
CA LEU A 134 -2.42 -2.07 25.67
C LEU A 134 -2.50 -0.64 25.08
N ALA A 135 -1.57 0.25 25.45
CA ALA A 135 -1.50 1.60 24.89
C ALA A 135 -1.18 1.58 23.38
N ARG A 136 -0.25 0.72 22.94
CA ARG A 136 0.03 0.45 21.51
C ARG A 136 -1.21 -0.01 20.75
N MET A 137 -1.98 -0.95 21.30
CA MET A 137 -3.22 -1.43 20.71
C MET A 137 -4.24 -0.29 20.55
N ILE A 138 -4.39 0.57 21.56
CA ILE A 138 -5.26 1.75 21.50
C ILE A 138 -4.81 2.74 20.41
N ILE A 139 -3.51 3.02 20.29
CA ILE A 139 -2.94 3.88 19.23
C ILE A 139 -3.21 3.29 17.83
N LEU A 140 -2.84 2.04 17.59
CA LEU A 140 -2.88 1.39 16.27
C LEU A 140 -4.30 1.28 15.70
N HIS A 141 -5.20 0.72 16.50
CA HIS A 141 -6.60 0.48 16.10
C HIS A 141 -7.44 1.75 16.27
N GLY A 142 -7.10 2.63 17.22
CA GLY A 142 -7.78 3.89 17.45
C GLY A 142 -8.95 3.80 18.43
N TYR A 143 -8.90 2.87 19.38
CA TYR A 143 -9.95 2.69 20.39
C TYR A 143 -10.08 3.92 21.31
N PRO A 144 -11.26 4.18 21.91
CA PRO A 144 -11.39 5.18 22.97
C PRO A 144 -10.52 4.83 24.18
N LEU A 145 -9.73 5.79 24.70
CA LEU A 145 -8.86 5.57 25.87
C LEU A 145 -9.68 5.07 27.09
N GLY A 146 -10.88 5.63 27.29
CA GLY A 146 -11.83 5.22 28.34
C GLY A 146 -12.36 3.78 28.24
N MET A 147 -12.08 3.03 27.15
CA MET A 147 -12.43 1.62 27.02
C MET A 147 -11.90 0.78 28.20
N VAL A 148 -10.74 1.14 28.75
CA VAL A 148 -10.15 0.41 29.90
C VAL A 148 -11.02 0.50 31.16
N GLU A 149 -11.88 1.52 31.24
CA GLU A 149 -12.75 1.73 32.38
C GLU A 149 -14.05 0.90 32.30
N HIS A 150 -14.42 0.44 31.10
CA HIS A 150 -15.64 -0.32 30.84
C HIS A 150 -15.64 -1.67 31.59
N VAL A 151 -16.78 -1.99 32.23
CA VAL A 151 -16.95 -3.23 33.01
C VAL A 151 -16.68 -4.48 32.17
N GLY A 152 -17.15 -4.52 30.92
CA GLY A 152 -16.91 -5.64 30.01
C GLY A 152 -15.43 -5.87 29.70
N PHE A 153 -14.65 -4.80 29.49
CA PHE A 153 -13.21 -4.88 29.26
C PHE A 153 -12.47 -5.38 30.51
N LYS A 154 -12.81 -4.81 31.69
CA LYS A 154 -12.24 -5.25 32.98
C LYS A 154 -12.49 -6.73 33.27
N VAL A 155 -13.70 -7.23 32.99
CA VAL A 155 -14.03 -8.67 33.12
C VAL A 155 -13.26 -9.51 32.11
N PHE A 156 -13.19 -9.09 30.83
CA PHE A 156 -12.46 -9.79 29.78
C PHE A 156 -10.97 -9.94 30.11
N VAL A 157 -10.27 -8.85 30.45
CA VAL A 157 -8.84 -8.90 30.77
C VAL A 157 -8.58 -9.72 32.03
N LYS A 158 -9.41 -9.57 33.08
CA LYS A 158 -9.26 -10.33 34.32
C LYS A 158 -9.48 -11.84 34.16
N ASN A 159 -10.27 -12.25 33.18
CA ASN A 159 -10.44 -13.67 32.82
C ASN A 159 -9.24 -14.23 32.03
N LEU A 160 -8.52 -13.39 31.27
CA LEU A 160 -7.33 -13.81 30.51
C LEU A 160 -6.06 -13.80 31.37
N GLN A 161 -5.87 -12.76 32.19
CA GLN A 161 -4.73 -12.63 33.09
C GLN A 161 -5.19 -12.01 34.43
N PRO A 162 -5.54 -12.84 35.44
CA PRO A 162 -6.02 -12.36 36.74
C PRO A 162 -5.04 -11.48 37.53
N LEU A 163 -3.75 -11.49 37.17
CA LEU A 163 -2.70 -10.66 37.77
C LEU A 163 -2.54 -9.27 37.11
N PHE A 164 -3.16 -9.02 35.95
CA PHE A 164 -3.09 -7.71 35.32
C PHE A 164 -4.05 -6.73 36.00
N ASP A 165 -3.50 -5.68 36.61
CA ASP A 165 -4.30 -4.61 37.18
C ASP A 165 -4.66 -3.58 36.10
N VAL A 166 -5.95 -3.34 35.90
CA VAL A 166 -6.46 -2.50 34.80
C VAL A 166 -6.40 -1.02 35.21
N VAL A 167 -5.34 -0.35 34.77
CA VAL A 167 -5.08 1.06 35.10
C VAL A 167 -6.15 2.03 34.58
N PRO A 168 -6.36 3.19 35.26
CA PRO A 168 -7.30 4.22 34.82
C PRO A 168 -6.95 4.85 33.47
N ASN A 169 -7.95 5.50 32.84
CA ASN A 169 -7.83 6.20 31.57
C ASN A 169 -6.59 7.12 31.50
N ASN A 170 -6.41 7.99 32.49
CA ASN A 170 -5.30 8.96 32.56
C ASN A 170 -3.91 8.28 32.57
N THR A 171 -3.79 7.07 33.11
CA THR A 171 -2.52 6.32 33.11
C THR A 171 -2.22 5.76 31.72
N VAL A 172 -3.24 5.29 31.00
CA VAL A 172 -3.11 4.83 29.61
C VAL A 172 -2.79 6.00 28.68
N GLU A 173 -3.37 7.18 28.93
CA GLU A 173 -3.02 8.42 28.22
C GLU A 173 -1.53 8.76 28.42
N LEU A 174 -1.00 8.70 29.65
CA LEU A 174 0.43 8.87 29.91
C LEU A 174 1.30 7.83 29.19
N SER A 175 0.91 6.55 29.18
CA SER A 175 1.63 5.52 28.39
C SER A 175 1.59 5.81 26.89
N CYS A 176 0.48 6.34 26.35
CA CYS A 176 0.40 6.78 24.95
C CYS A 176 1.35 7.94 24.66
N MET A 177 1.45 8.92 25.57
CA MET A 177 2.38 10.04 25.47
C MET A 177 3.86 9.60 25.58
N GLU A 178 4.15 8.58 26.38
CA GLU A 178 5.49 7.98 26.48
C GLU A 178 5.90 7.29 25.17
N ILE A 179 4.99 6.50 24.59
CA ILE A 179 5.22 5.87 23.27
C ILE A 179 5.40 6.95 22.21
N TYR A 180 4.55 8.00 22.19
CA TYR A 180 4.71 9.14 21.29
C TYR A 180 6.08 9.81 21.42
N GLY A 181 6.58 10.03 22.64
CA GLY A 181 7.93 10.58 22.85
C GLY A 181 9.04 9.70 22.28
N LYS A 182 8.97 8.38 22.53
CA LYS A 182 9.94 7.40 22.00
C LYS A 182 9.90 7.31 20.47
N GLU A 183 8.72 7.21 19.87
CA GLU A 183 8.58 7.14 18.42
C GLU A 183 8.88 8.49 17.73
N LYS A 184 8.54 9.65 18.34
CA LYS A 184 8.96 10.98 17.82
C LYS A 184 10.48 11.05 17.73
N GLN A 185 11.18 10.61 18.78
CA GLN A 185 12.65 10.59 18.75
C GLN A 185 13.17 9.70 17.62
N LYS A 186 12.61 8.50 17.39
CA LYS A 186 13.01 7.65 16.24
C LYS A 186 12.77 8.32 14.89
N VAL A 187 11.62 8.97 14.69
CA VAL A 187 11.30 9.67 13.43
C VAL A 187 12.26 10.85 13.23
N TYR A 188 12.55 11.62 14.28
CA TYR A 188 13.55 12.69 14.25
C TYR A 188 14.96 12.14 13.95
N ASP A 189 15.36 11.05 14.60
CA ASP A 189 16.61 10.34 14.36
C ASP A 189 16.72 9.74 12.95
N MET A 190 15.59 9.47 12.28
CA MET A 190 15.55 9.00 10.90
C MET A 190 15.66 10.19 9.94
N LEU A 191 14.81 11.21 10.10
CA LEU A 191 14.80 12.40 9.24
C LEU A 191 16.15 13.14 9.26
N SER A 192 16.81 13.22 10.42
CA SER A 192 18.15 13.82 10.59
C SER A 192 19.32 12.97 10.05
N LYS A 193 19.06 11.75 9.57
CA LYS A 193 20.04 10.86 8.90
C LYS A 193 19.80 10.73 7.39
N LEU A 194 18.67 11.21 6.87
CA LEU A 194 18.37 11.18 5.45
C LEU A 194 19.38 12.01 4.65
N GLN A 195 19.94 11.40 3.60
CA GLN A 195 20.76 12.10 2.59
C GLN A 195 19.89 12.70 1.47
N GLY A 196 18.59 12.38 1.45
CA GLY A 196 17.59 12.90 0.51
C GLY A 196 16.86 14.15 1.01
N ARG A 197 16.16 14.84 0.09
CA ARG A 197 15.35 16.03 0.42
C ARG A 197 14.04 15.63 1.11
N ILE A 198 13.65 16.38 2.13
CA ILE A 198 12.32 16.32 2.75
C ILE A 198 11.45 17.41 2.12
N ASN A 199 10.29 17.02 1.57
CA ASN A 199 9.22 17.93 1.15
C ASN A 199 8.14 17.99 2.24
N LEU A 200 7.44 19.10 2.35
CA LEU A 200 6.38 19.32 3.34
C LEU A 200 5.05 19.66 2.67
N ALA A 201 4.03 18.87 2.98
CA ALA A 201 2.64 19.14 2.65
C ALA A 201 1.89 19.64 3.89
N VAL A 202 1.06 20.68 3.71
CA VAL A 202 0.15 21.18 4.75
C VAL A 202 -1.28 20.87 4.30
N GLU A 203 -1.98 20.03 5.07
CA GLU A 203 -3.37 19.68 4.83
C GLU A 203 -4.29 20.30 5.88
N MET A 204 -5.46 20.78 5.43
CA MET A 204 -6.55 21.18 6.32
C MET A 204 -7.56 20.04 6.49
N TRP A 205 -7.84 19.73 7.75
CA TRP A 205 -8.82 18.74 8.21
C TRP A 205 -9.91 19.44 9.04
N CYS A 206 -11.09 18.84 9.15
CA CYS A 206 -12.21 19.35 9.96
C CYS A 206 -12.79 18.26 10.87
N SER A 207 -13.64 18.61 11.84
CA SER A 207 -14.53 17.67 12.54
C SER A 207 -16.01 17.95 12.21
N PRO A 208 -16.94 17.04 12.52
CA PRO A 208 -18.38 17.28 12.39
C PRO A 208 -18.88 18.48 13.19
N GLU A 209 -18.17 18.84 14.27
CA GLU A 209 -18.43 20.03 15.08
C GLU A 209 -17.86 21.33 14.47
N ASN A 210 -17.43 21.28 13.20
CA ASN A 210 -16.90 22.38 12.39
C ASN A 210 -15.60 23.03 12.92
N MET A 211 -14.85 22.31 13.76
CA MET A 211 -13.51 22.70 14.19
C MET A 211 -12.47 22.37 13.11
N SER A 212 -11.48 23.24 12.93
CA SER A 212 -10.38 23.08 11.96
C SER A 212 -9.11 22.49 12.59
N TYR A 213 -8.35 21.74 11.79
CA TYR A 213 -7.04 21.18 12.17
C TYR A 213 -6.04 21.30 11.04
N LEU A 214 -4.80 21.65 11.39
CA LEU A 214 -3.65 21.64 10.50
C LEU A 214 -2.88 20.32 10.66
N CYS A 215 -2.68 19.61 9.56
CA CYS A 215 -1.84 18.42 9.48
C CYS A 215 -0.59 18.76 8.66
N LEU A 216 0.59 18.71 9.29
CA LEU A 216 1.88 18.86 8.61
C LEU A 216 2.42 17.45 8.29
N THR A 217 2.67 17.16 7.02
CA THR A 217 3.19 15.85 6.57
C THR A 217 4.52 16.02 5.85
N ALA A 218 5.54 15.29 6.31
CA ALA A 218 6.80 15.13 5.59
C ALA A 218 6.68 14.04 4.53
N HIS A 219 7.24 14.31 3.35
CA HIS A 219 7.42 13.35 2.26
C HIS A 219 8.90 13.31 1.91
N TYR A 220 9.50 12.13 1.82
CA TYR A 220 10.92 11.97 1.55
C TYR A 220 11.18 10.69 0.74
N ILE A 221 12.38 10.59 0.17
CA ILE A 221 12.86 9.36 -0.46
C ILE A 221 13.87 8.74 0.52
N ASP A 222 13.71 7.45 0.81
CA ASP A 222 14.63 6.68 1.66
C ASP A 222 15.84 6.12 0.88
N ASP A 223 16.76 5.47 1.59
CA ASP A 223 17.98 4.89 0.99
C ASP A 223 17.67 3.76 -0.02
N ASP A 224 16.48 3.13 0.07
CA ASP A 224 15.95 2.13 -0.88
C ASP A 224 15.24 2.77 -2.08
N TRP A 225 15.33 4.09 -2.25
CA TRP A 225 14.70 4.89 -3.32
C TRP A 225 13.16 4.86 -3.32
N ARG A 226 12.52 4.55 -2.18
CA ARG A 226 11.06 4.53 -2.04
C ARG A 226 10.54 5.87 -1.53
N LEU A 227 9.42 6.34 -2.08
CA LEU A 227 8.71 7.51 -1.57
C LEU A 227 7.98 7.15 -0.27
N GLN A 228 8.38 7.75 0.83
CA GLN A 228 7.77 7.61 2.14
C GLN A 228 7.03 8.89 2.55
N LYS A 229 6.13 8.77 3.53
CA LYS A 229 5.53 9.91 4.22
C LYS A 229 5.46 9.69 5.73
N LYS A 230 5.50 10.77 6.50
CA LYS A 230 5.30 10.79 7.96
C LYS A 230 4.51 12.03 8.37
N ILE A 231 3.46 11.87 9.18
CA ILE A 231 2.78 13.01 9.80
C ILE A 231 3.71 13.57 10.89
N LEU A 232 4.05 14.86 10.81
CA LEU A 232 4.95 15.55 11.75
C LEU A 232 4.18 16.21 12.91
N ASN A 233 3.07 16.88 12.58
CA ASN A 233 2.24 17.61 13.53
C ASN A 233 0.76 17.52 13.14
N PHE A 234 -0.12 17.54 14.13
CA PHE A 234 -1.57 17.61 13.95
C PHE A 234 -2.15 18.57 15.00
N VAL A 235 -2.42 19.81 14.60
CA VAL A 235 -2.67 20.95 15.52
C VAL A 235 -4.09 21.48 15.33
N THR A 236 -4.79 21.76 16.43
CA THR A 236 -6.10 22.44 16.38
C THR A 236 -5.95 23.90 15.97
N LEU A 237 -6.83 24.35 15.08
CA LEU A 237 -6.94 25.75 14.66
C LEU A 237 -8.23 26.36 15.20
N ASP A 238 -8.10 27.42 16.00
CA ASP A 238 -9.22 28.18 16.56
C ASP A 238 -10.00 28.97 15.50
N SER A 239 -11.29 29.20 15.74
CA SER A 239 -12.22 29.79 14.75
C SER A 239 -12.02 31.29 14.46
N SER A 240 -10.99 31.92 15.02
CA SER A 240 -10.70 33.36 14.95
C SER A 240 -9.62 33.76 13.92
N HIS A 241 -9.09 32.80 13.15
CA HIS A 241 -7.85 32.98 12.39
C HIS A 241 -7.93 33.96 11.20
N THR A 242 -6.96 34.88 11.16
CA THR A 242 -6.49 35.55 9.94
C THR A 242 -5.41 34.70 9.24
N GLU A 243 -5.11 35.01 7.98
CA GLU A 243 -4.12 34.26 7.19
C GLU A 243 -2.70 34.35 7.77
N ASP A 244 -2.36 35.44 8.47
CA ASP A 244 -1.06 35.60 9.14
C ASP A 244 -0.82 34.53 10.23
N LEU A 245 -1.83 34.19 11.04
CA LEU A 245 -1.66 33.25 12.15
C LEU A 245 -1.43 31.80 11.68
N LEU A 246 -1.95 31.44 10.49
CA LEU A 246 -1.67 30.15 9.87
C LEU A 246 -0.17 29.96 9.60
N SER A 247 0.52 31.05 9.22
CA SER A 247 1.98 31.03 9.00
C SER A 247 2.75 30.83 10.30
N GLU A 248 2.28 31.41 11.42
CA GLU A 248 2.88 31.21 12.75
C GLU A 248 2.74 29.77 13.23
N VAL A 249 1.55 29.16 13.08
CA VAL A 249 1.33 27.74 13.43
C VAL A 249 2.21 26.82 12.59
N ILE A 250 2.34 27.08 11.28
CA ILE A 250 3.25 26.33 10.40
C ILE A 250 4.70 26.49 10.87
N MET A 251 5.18 27.72 11.09
CA MET A 251 6.56 27.98 11.54
C MET A 251 6.87 27.29 12.88
N LYS A 252 5.93 27.30 13.84
CA LYS A 252 6.07 26.54 15.09
C LYS A 252 6.23 25.04 14.84
N CYS A 253 5.45 24.47 13.92
CA CYS A 253 5.60 23.07 13.52
C CYS A 253 6.94 22.79 12.81
N LEU A 254 7.51 23.75 12.07
CA LEU A 254 8.86 23.61 11.49
C LEU A 254 9.97 23.64 12.56
N MET A 255 9.80 24.45 13.61
CA MET A 255 10.72 24.55 14.74
C MET A 255 10.68 23.28 15.62
N ASP A 256 9.52 22.64 15.79
CA ASP A 256 9.35 21.34 16.46
C ASP A 256 10.18 20.18 15.86
N TRP A 257 10.81 20.40 14.70
CA TRP A 257 11.57 19.43 13.89
C TRP A 257 12.84 20.01 13.24
N ASP A 258 13.36 21.17 13.71
CA ASP A 258 14.60 21.82 13.24
C ASP A 258 14.66 22.20 11.73
N ILE A 259 13.51 22.38 11.04
CA ILE A 259 13.45 22.61 9.57
C ILE A 259 13.71 24.09 9.17
N GLU A 260 14.18 24.90 10.11
CA GLU A 260 14.29 26.38 10.05
C GLU A 260 15.13 26.92 8.89
N LEU A 261 16.17 26.18 8.48
CA LEU A 261 17.15 26.59 7.47
C LEU A 261 16.51 26.94 6.11
N SER A 262 15.37 26.33 5.80
CA SER A 262 14.61 26.58 4.56
C SER A 262 14.01 28.00 4.51
N ALA A 263 13.57 28.55 5.65
CA ALA A 263 12.95 29.88 5.70
C ALA A 263 13.97 31.02 5.50
N ILE A 264 15.21 30.83 5.96
CA ILE A 264 16.30 31.81 5.83
C ILE A 264 16.69 32.01 4.35
N LEU A 265 16.53 30.97 3.53
CA LEU A 265 16.81 30.99 2.09
C LEU A 265 15.63 31.55 1.25
N ASP A 266 14.55 32.03 1.87
CA ASP A 266 13.57 32.88 1.17
C ASP A 266 13.96 34.36 1.28
N PRO A 267 14.23 35.07 0.16
CA PRO A 267 14.62 36.48 0.20
C PRO A 267 13.53 37.41 0.73
N ARG A 268 12.27 36.98 0.82
CA ARG A 268 11.16 37.71 1.47
C ARG A 268 11.23 37.67 3.00
N PHE A 269 12.02 36.75 3.56
CA PHE A 269 12.03 36.40 4.98
C PHE A 269 13.41 36.60 5.60
N LYS A 270 14.44 35.92 5.05
CA LYS A 270 15.83 35.95 5.53
C LYS A 270 15.93 35.70 7.04
N MET A 271 17.01 36.18 7.68
CA MET A 271 17.15 36.16 9.14
C MET A 271 16.11 37.05 9.85
N LYS A 272 15.51 38.04 9.15
CA LYS A 272 14.54 38.97 9.74
C LYS A 272 13.24 38.27 10.20
N LEU A 273 12.86 37.18 9.55
CA LEU A 273 11.75 36.34 10.01
C LEU A 273 12.07 35.68 11.37
N VAL A 274 13.26 35.10 11.50
CA VAL A 274 13.73 34.46 12.73
C VAL A 274 13.85 35.49 13.86
N GLU A 275 14.45 36.65 13.59
CA GLU A 275 14.52 37.78 14.54
C GLU A 275 13.11 38.18 15.04
N TYR A 276 12.16 38.41 14.12
CA TYR A 276 10.81 38.88 14.45
C TYR A 276 10.01 37.88 15.30
N TYR A 277 10.04 36.59 14.96
CA TYR A 277 9.32 35.58 15.74
C TYR A 277 10.04 35.21 17.03
N TYR A 278 11.38 35.14 17.06
CA TYR A 278 12.09 34.71 18.27
C TYR A 278 11.96 35.75 19.38
N SER A 279 11.97 37.05 19.04
CA SER A 279 11.67 38.12 20.00
C SER A 279 10.27 38.05 20.60
N GLN A 280 9.29 37.44 19.92
CA GLN A 280 7.92 37.27 20.42
C GLN A 280 7.76 35.95 21.22
N ILE A 281 8.35 34.85 20.73
CA ILE A 281 8.21 33.51 21.32
C ILE A 281 9.08 33.35 22.58
N TYR A 282 10.33 33.83 22.55
CA TYR A 282 11.34 33.56 23.57
C TYR A 282 11.69 34.76 24.47
N GLY A 283 11.18 35.96 24.14
CA GLY A 283 11.37 37.17 24.92
C GLY A 283 12.84 37.46 25.25
N SER A 284 13.22 37.35 26.52
CA SER A 284 14.58 37.62 26.99
C SER A 284 15.65 36.62 26.51
N THR A 285 15.28 35.38 26.15
CA THR A 285 16.24 34.37 25.65
C THR A 285 16.35 34.35 24.11
N ALA A 286 15.53 35.14 23.42
CA ALA A 286 15.51 35.23 21.96
C ALA A 286 16.89 35.50 21.33
N LEU A 287 17.67 36.39 21.95
CA LEU A 287 18.95 36.88 21.41
C LEU A 287 20.03 35.79 21.36
N GLU A 288 19.98 34.81 22.27
CA GLU A 288 20.86 33.64 22.23
C GLU A 288 20.42 32.65 21.14
N ARG A 289 19.11 32.39 21.01
CA ARG A 289 18.56 31.50 19.98
C ARG A 289 18.75 32.03 18.56
N ILE A 290 18.51 33.32 18.33
CA ILE A 290 18.78 33.99 17.04
C ILE A 290 20.26 33.81 16.65
N LYS A 291 21.17 33.86 17.63
CA LYS A 291 22.60 33.67 17.40
C LYS A 291 22.94 32.21 17.06
N GLU A 292 22.36 31.23 17.75
CA GLU A 292 22.56 29.80 17.42
C GLU A 292 22.16 29.49 15.97
N VAL A 293 21.01 30.00 15.53
CA VAL A 293 20.53 29.84 14.14
C VAL A 293 21.42 30.60 13.15
N SER A 294 21.84 31.82 13.50
CA SER A 294 22.78 32.62 12.70
C SER A 294 24.14 31.94 12.52
N ASP A 295 24.65 31.25 13.54
CA ASP A 295 25.91 30.52 13.47
C ASP A 295 25.74 29.17 12.72
N GLY A 296 24.57 28.52 12.83
CA GLY A 296 24.22 27.32 12.07
C GLY A 296 24.19 27.54 10.54
N ILE A 297 23.55 28.60 10.05
CA ILE A 297 23.53 28.92 8.61
C ILE A 297 24.93 29.26 8.08
N LYS A 298 25.81 29.86 8.91
CA LYS A 298 27.23 30.09 8.59
C LYS A 298 28.02 28.78 8.52
N GLU A 299 27.84 27.83 9.44
CA GLU A 299 28.52 26.53 9.37
C GLU A 299 28.10 25.75 8.11
N LEU A 300 26.81 25.76 7.75
CA LEU A 300 26.30 25.15 6.52
C LEU A 300 26.90 25.81 5.26
N PHE A 301 26.90 27.14 5.20
CA PHE A 301 27.49 27.89 4.09
C PHE A 301 28.99 27.60 3.90
N ASN A 302 29.75 27.54 5.00
CA ASN A 302 31.17 27.20 4.94
C ASN A 302 31.42 25.79 4.36
N ALA A 303 30.53 24.82 4.62
CA ALA A 303 30.62 23.50 4.02
C ALA A 303 30.39 23.53 2.50
N TYR A 304 29.37 24.25 2.03
CA TYR A 304 29.11 24.42 0.58
C TYR A 304 30.24 25.20 -0.12
N SER A 305 30.86 26.18 0.55
CA SER A 305 32.05 26.90 0.06
C SER A 305 33.26 25.97 -0.14
N ILE A 306 33.50 25.06 0.80
CA ILE A 306 34.54 24.03 0.69
C ILE A 306 34.23 23.07 -0.47
N CYS A 307 32.97 22.63 -0.65
CA CYS A 307 32.59 21.79 -1.78
C CYS A 307 32.77 22.52 -3.13
N SER A 308 32.39 23.80 -3.23
CA SER A 308 32.52 24.61 -4.44
C SER A 308 33.99 24.74 -4.89
N THR A 309 34.87 25.13 -3.96
CA THR A 309 36.30 25.32 -4.25
C THR A 309 37.05 24.03 -4.61
N LEU A 310 36.50 22.85 -4.27
CA LEU A 310 37.00 21.55 -4.69
C LEU A 310 36.54 21.13 -6.10
N ILE A 311 35.46 21.71 -6.63
CA ILE A 311 34.96 21.44 -7.98
C ILE A 311 35.81 22.18 -9.02
N ASP A 312 36.05 23.49 -8.84
CA ASP A 312 36.88 24.28 -9.77
C ASP A 312 38.29 23.71 -9.94
N GLN A 313 38.93 23.31 -8.83
CA GLN A 313 40.28 22.74 -8.85
C GLN A 313 40.34 21.31 -9.41
N GLY A 314 39.19 20.65 -9.64
CA GLY A 314 39.10 19.33 -10.25
C GLY A 314 39.25 19.32 -11.78
N SER A 315 39.17 20.49 -12.43
CA SER A 315 39.15 20.64 -13.90
C SER A 315 40.50 20.42 -14.60
N ALA A 316 41.61 20.35 -13.86
CA ALA A 316 42.97 20.38 -14.41
C ALA A 316 43.73 19.04 -14.29
N LEU A 317 43.27 18.01 -15.01
CA LEU A 317 44.06 16.78 -15.28
C LEU A 317 44.00 16.41 -16.77
N PRO A 318 45.14 16.01 -17.40
CA PRO A 318 45.19 15.82 -18.85
C PRO A 318 44.74 14.42 -19.29
N GLY A 319 43.81 14.35 -20.25
CA GLY A 319 43.40 13.11 -20.89
C GLY A 319 42.46 13.32 -22.08
N SER A 320 42.84 12.78 -23.25
CA SER A 320 42.02 12.60 -24.47
C SER A 320 41.13 13.76 -24.91
N SER A 321 41.70 14.70 -25.67
CA SER A 321 40.94 15.55 -26.61
C SER A 321 40.98 14.98 -28.02
N LEU A 322 39.81 14.88 -28.66
CA LEU A 322 39.68 14.80 -30.12
C LEU A 322 39.44 16.22 -30.66
N PRO A 323 39.92 16.56 -31.88
CA PRO A 323 40.06 17.95 -32.30
C PRO A 323 38.77 18.55 -32.86
N SER A 324 38.44 19.77 -32.42
CA SER A 324 37.69 20.75 -33.22
C SER A 324 38.61 21.89 -33.62
N SER A 325 38.53 22.32 -34.89
CA SER A 325 39.50 23.23 -35.49
C SER A 325 38.99 24.67 -35.56
N SER A 326 39.62 25.58 -34.83
CA SER A 326 39.61 27.01 -35.13
C SER A 326 40.88 27.68 -34.60
N ASN A 327 41.68 28.25 -35.51
CA ASN A 327 42.75 29.17 -35.13
C ASN A 327 42.13 30.57 -34.94
N ASP A 328 42.33 31.18 -33.77
CA ASP A 328 42.45 32.63 -33.71
C ASP A 328 43.48 33.06 -32.64
N SER A 329 43.96 34.28 -32.85
CA SER A 329 44.91 35.15 -32.19
C SER A 329 45.27 34.93 -30.70
N ARG A 330 46.52 35.34 -30.43
CA ARG A 330 47.12 35.39 -29.09
C ARG A 330 46.41 36.45 -28.25
N ASP A 331 45.54 36.01 -27.35
CA ASP A 331 44.96 36.88 -26.32
C ASP A 331 46.08 37.59 -25.52
N ARG A 332 46.00 38.92 -25.49
CA ARG A 332 46.94 39.82 -24.80
C ARG A 332 46.44 40.25 -23.41
N LEU A 333 45.19 39.94 -23.05
CA LEU A 333 44.57 40.40 -21.79
C LEU A 333 44.89 39.51 -20.58
N LYS A 334 45.49 38.32 -20.73
CA LYS A 334 45.99 37.53 -19.58
C LYS A 334 46.92 38.28 -18.61
N GLY A 335 47.62 39.33 -19.08
CA GLY A 335 48.38 40.23 -18.21
C GLY A 335 47.50 41.19 -17.39
N PHE A 336 46.38 41.61 -17.97
CA PHE A 336 45.35 42.44 -17.33
C PHE A 336 44.50 41.63 -16.33
N ASP A 337 44.11 40.41 -16.66
CA ASP A 337 43.41 39.49 -15.73
C ASP A 337 44.25 39.25 -14.47
N LYS A 338 45.57 39.03 -14.67
CA LYS A 338 46.53 38.91 -13.58
C LYS A 338 46.63 40.20 -12.77
N PHE A 339 46.73 41.36 -13.42
CA PHE A 339 46.76 42.67 -12.76
C PHE A 339 45.50 42.95 -11.93
N LEU A 340 44.31 42.58 -12.42
CA LEU A 340 43.07 42.64 -11.65
C LEU A 340 43.12 41.72 -10.42
N HIS A 341 43.61 40.49 -10.57
CA HIS A 341 43.76 39.54 -9.46
C HIS A 341 44.80 39.94 -8.41
N GLU A 342 45.84 40.69 -8.79
CA GLU A 342 46.85 41.23 -7.88
C GLU A 342 46.36 42.53 -7.20
N THR A 343 45.62 43.38 -7.92
CA THR A 343 45.11 44.67 -7.38
C THR A 343 43.92 44.50 -6.44
N SER A 344 43.05 43.51 -6.66
CA SER A 344 41.84 43.28 -5.83
C SER A 344 42.12 42.72 -4.42
N GLN A 345 43.36 42.40 -4.05
CA GLN A 345 43.68 41.78 -2.75
C GLN A 345 43.61 42.73 -1.55
N SER A 346 43.33 44.03 -1.77
CA SER A 346 43.21 45.04 -0.71
C SER A 346 41.79 45.26 -0.19
N GLN A 347 40.79 44.50 -0.64
CA GLN A 347 39.43 44.50 -0.09
C GLN A 347 39.07 43.11 0.44
N SER A 348 38.54 43.05 1.65
CA SER A 348 37.95 41.82 2.19
C SER A 348 36.68 41.49 1.41
N ALA A 349 36.74 40.44 0.59
CA ALA A 349 35.58 39.97 -0.16
C ALA A 349 34.50 39.48 0.80
N VAL A 350 33.45 40.30 0.96
CA VAL A 350 32.23 39.96 1.71
C VAL A 350 31.63 38.69 1.09
N SER A 351 31.29 37.70 1.91
CA SER A 351 30.70 36.46 1.42
C SER A 351 29.32 36.70 0.80
N ASP A 352 28.89 35.83 -0.12
CA ASP A 352 27.55 35.92 -0.66
C ASP A 352 26.46 35.69 0.40
N LEU A 353 26.75 34.96 1.49
CA LEU A 353 25.89 34.88 2.67
C LEU A 353 25.71 36.23 3.36
N GLU A 354 26.79 36.91 3.71
CA GLU A 354 26.74 38.22 4.39
C GLU A 354 26.00 39.24 3.52
N LYS A 355 26.38 39.32 2.24
CA LYS A 355 25.74 40.19 1.24
C LYS A 355 24.25 39.94 1.09
N TYR A 356 23.82 38.67 1.03
CA TYR A 356 22.41 38.30 0.96
C TYR A 356 21.63 38.70 2.22
N LEU A 357 22.23 38.55 3.41
CA LEU A 357 21.59 38.87 4.70
C LEU A 357 21.54 40.38 4.99
N GLU A 358 22.52 41.16 4.52
CA GLU A 358 22.54 42.63 4.64
C GLU A 358 21.56 43.32 3.69
N GLU A 359 21.29 42.74 2.51
CA GLU A 359 20.32 43.29 1.56
C GLU A 359 18.88 43.24 2.12
N PRO A 360 18.00 44.22 1.79
CA PRO A 360 16.62 44.25 2.28
C PRO A 360 15.82 43.00 1.88
N VAL A 361 14.75 42.72 2.64
CA VAL A 361 13.81 41.64 2.32
C VAL A 361 12.97 41.99 1.09
N PHE A 362 12.67 40.97 0.28
CA PHE A 362 11.89 41.13 -0.96
C PHE A 362 10.39 41.36 -0.66
N PRO A 363 9.68 42.21 -1.41
CA PRO A 363 8.26 42.51 -1.15
C PRO A 363 7.36 41.26 -1.16
N ARG A 364 6.49 41.14 -0.13
CA ARG A 364 5.58 40.00 0.04
C ARG A 364 4.32 40.04 -0.86
N ASN A 365 4.02 41.18 -1.47
CA ASN A 365 2.76 41.50 -2.13
C ASN A 365 2.78 41.36 -3.67
N CYS A 366 3.48 40.35 -4.20
CA CYS A 366 3.58 40.10 -5.65
C CYS A 366 3.80 38.60 -5.95
N ASP A 367 3.49 38.18 -7.18
CA ASP A 367 3.68 36.80 -7.65
C ASP A 367 5.17 36.43 -7.68
N PHE A 368 5.62 35.75 -6.63
CA PHE A 368 7.04 35.52 -6.37
C PHE A 368 7.46 34.06 -6.54
N ASN A 369 8.15 33.76 -7.65
CA ASN A 369 8.78 32.45 -7.86
C ASN A 369 10.21 32.44 -7.28
N ILE A 370 10.34 31.93 -6.05
CA ILE A 370 11.59 31.81 -5.30
C ILE A 370 12.71 31.05 -6.06
N LEU A 371 12.38 29.97 -6.77
CA LEU A 371 13.36 29.18 -7.52
C LEU A 371 13.88 29.92 -8.75
N ASN A 372 13.01 30.65 -9.46
CA ASN A 372 13.45 31.51 -10.56
C ASN A 372 14.24 32.72 -10.05
N TRP A 373 13.92 33.27 -8.87
CA TRP A 373 14.72 34.32 -8.24
C TRP A 373 16.14 33.84 -7.97
N TRP A 374 16.32 32.69 -7.30
CA TRP A 374 17.65 32.11 -7.07
C TRP A 374 18.37 31.77 -8.37
N ARG A 375 17.67 31.25 -9.39
CA ARG A 375 18.24 30.98 -10.72
C ARG A 375 18.81 32.25 -11.37
N VAL A 376 18.09 33.38 -11.28
CA VAL A 376 18.54 34.68 -11.80
C VAL A 376 19.69 35.26 -10.96
N HIS A 377 19.69 35.05 -9.65
CA HIS A 377 20.70 35.61 -8.74
C HIS A 377 21.94 34.73 -8.52
N THR A 378 22.04 33.56 -9.17
CA THR A 378 23.24 32.70 -9.13
C THR A 378 24.56 33.42 -9.41
N PRO A 379 24.68 34.38 -10.36
CA PRO A 379 25.92 35.14 -10.55
C PRO A 379 26.24 36.13 -9.41
N ARG A 380 25.25 36.46 -8.56
CA ARG A 380 25.37 37.38 -7.41
C ARG A 380 25.65 36.63 -6.10
N TYR A 381 25.12 35.41 -5.97
CA TYR A 381 25.27 34.54 -4.80
C TYR A 381 25.53 33.07 -5.22
N PRO A 382 26.73 32.71 -5.70
CA PRO A 382 26.97 31.41 -6.31
C PRO A 382 26.88 30.23 -5.32
N ILE A 383 27.34 30.40 -4.07
CA ILE A 383 27.35 29.33 -3.06
C ILE A 383 25.94 29.21 -2.45
N LEU A 384 25.31 30.35 -2.13
CA LEU A 384 23.93 30.36 -1.69
C LEU A 384 22.94 29.84 -2.73
N SER A 385 23.13 30.10 -4.04
CA SER A 385 22.25 29.51 -5.07
C SER A 385 22.38 27.98 -5.16
N MET A 386 23.53 27.39 -4.81
CA MET A 386 23.62 25.93 -4.65
C MET A 386 22.83 25.47 -3.43
N MET A 387 23.06 26.08 -2.27
CA MET A 387 22.30 25.78 -1.03
C MET A 387 20.79 25.91 -1.25
N ALA A 388 20.35 26.99 -1.89
CA ALA A 388 18.95 27.28 -2.21
C ALA A 388 18.37 26.26 -3.20
N ARG A 389 19.11 25.86 -4.25
CA ARG A 389 18.68 24.79 -5.15
C ARG A 389 18.47 23.46 -4.41
N ASP A 390 19.30 23.18 -3.40
CA ASP A 390 19.33 21.89 -2.74
C ASP A 390 18.44 21.81 -1.49
N VAL A 391 18.14 22.94 -0.84
CA VAL A 391 17.18 23.10 0.27
C VAL A 391 15.75 23.43 -0.21
N LEU A 392 15.60 24.31 -1.20
CA LEU A 392 14.27 24.77 -1.68
C LEU A 392 13.77 24.00 -2.91
N GLY A 393 14.56 23.05 -3.41
CA GLY A 393 14.36 22.41 -4.72
C GLY A 393 13.16 21.46 -4.86
N THR A 394 12.22 21.49 -3.91
CA THR A 394 10.91 20.83 -3.99
C THR A 394 9.85 21.81 -3.46
N PRO A 395 8.75 22.09 -4.17
CA PRO A 395 7.76 23.07 -3.70
C PRO A 395 7.01 22.59 -2.46
N MET A 396 6.96 23.44 -1.42
CA MET A 396 5.98 23.32 -0.33
C MET A 396 4.58 23.40 -0.95
N SER A 397 3.89 22.26 -1.05
CA SER A 397 2.58 22.18 -1.69
C SER A 397 1.49 22.59 -0.71
N THR A 398 1.21 23.90 -0.63
CA THR A 398 -0.06 24.39 -0.11
C THR A 398 -1.18 23.91 -1.04
N VAL A 399 -1.92 22.91 -0.59
CA VAL A 399 -3.08 22.41 -1.34
C VAL A 399 -4.12 23.51 -1.37
N ALA A 400 -4.38 24.06 -2.56
CA ALA A 400 -5.33 25.15 -2.73
C ALA A 400 -6.73 24.77 -2.21
N LYS A 401 -7.48 25.78 -1.73
CA LYS A 401 -8.77 25.67 -1.02
C LYS A 401 -9.89 24.93 -1.79
N GLU A 402 -9.64 24.55 -3.04
CA GLU A 402 -10.59 23.98 -3.99
C GLU A 402 -10.18 22.60 -4.53
N SER A 403 -9.21 21.88 -3.92
CA SER A 403 -8.88 20.48 -4.29
C SER A 403 -9.96 19.47 -3.84
N SER A 404 -11.16 19.65 -4.38
CA SER A 404 -12.26 18.72 -4.32
C SER A 404 -11.91 17.45 -5.10
N PHE A 405 -11.68 16.34 -4.37
CA PHE A 405 -11.91 14.93 -4.78
C PHE A 405 -11.43 13.90 -3.73
N ASN A 406 -11.27 14.30 -2.46
CA ASN A 406 -11.30 13.36 -1.32
C ASN A 406 -11.66 14.10 -0.03
N ALA A 407 -12.96 14.31 0.22
CA ALA A 407 -13.45 14.92 1.46
C ALA A 407 -13.59 13.89 2.60
N GLY A 408 -13.88 12.63 2.28
CA GLY A 408 -14.18 11.58 3.27
C GLY A 408 -13.00 11.15 4.16
N GLY A 409 -11.75 11.45 3.76
CA GLY A 409 -10.55 11.16 4.55
C GLY A 409 -10.08 12.31 5.45
N ARG A 410 -10.73 13.49 5.41
CA ARG A 410 -10.31 14.72 6.11
C ARG A 410 -11.30 15.16 7.20
N VAL A 411 -12.08 14.21 7.72
CA VAL A 411 -13.01 14.40 8.84
C VAL A 411 -12.50 13.60 10.05
N LEU A 412 -12.21 14.31 11.15
CA LEU A 412 -11.83 13.72 12.42
C LEU A 412 -13.08 13.17 13.14
N ASP A 413 -13.01 11.95 13.69
CA ASP A 413 -14.14 11.38 14.44
C ASP A 413 -14.42 12.13 15.76
N SER A 414 -15.67 12.05 16.25
CA SER A 414 -16.12 12.82 17.41
C SER A 414 -15.49 12.36 18.74
N CYS A 415 -14.97 11.12 18.81
CA CYS A 415 -14.24 10.63 19.99
C CYS A 415 -12.81 11.21 20.05
N ARG A 416 -12.19 11.47 18.90
CA ARG A 416 -10.93 12.23 18.79
C ARG A 416 -11.14 13.73 18.86
N SER A 417 -12.28 14.25 18.41
CA SER A 417 -12.55 15.69 18.43
C SER A 417 -12.68 16.24 19.86
N SER A 418 -13.05 15.40 20.83
CA SER A 418 -13.13 15.71 22.26
C SER A 418 -11.82 15.54 23.07
N LEU A 419 -10.72 15.03 22.50
CA LEU A 419 -9.45 14.86 23.21
C LEU A 419 -8.68 16.18 23.39
N THR A 420 -7.73 16.23 24.32
CA THR A 420 -6.78 17.36 24.40
C THR A 420 -5.98 17.51 23.09
N PRO A 421 -5.49 18.72 22.72
CA PRO A 421 -4.69 18.89 21.51
C PRO A 421 -3.44 18.01 21.48
N ASP A 422 -2.73 17.89 22.61
CA ASP A 422 -1.48 17.14 22.70
C ASP A 422 -1.71 15.62 22.58
N THR A 423 -2.68 15.06 23.32
CA THR A 423 -3.04 13.63 23.23
C THR A 423 -3.56 13.28 21.84
N ARG A 424 -4.35 14.17 21.22
CA ARG A 424 -4.83 14.01 19.84
C ARG A 424 -3.67 13.96 18.83
N GLN A 425 -2.72 14.90 18.93
CA GLN A 425 -1.51 14.90 18.11
C GLN A 425 -0.72 13.61 18.31
N ALA A 426 -0.50 13.21 19.57
CA ALA A 426 0.22 12.00 19.93
C ALA A 426 -0.42 10.73 19.34
N LEU A 427 -1.73 10.53 19.51
CA LEU A 427 -2.43 9.36 18.98
C LEU A 427 -2.45 9.32 17.44
N ILE A 428 -2.55 10.47 16.76
CA ILE A 428 -2.56 10.53 15.29
C ILE A 428 -1.16 10.28 14.72
N CYS A 429 -0.15 11.02 15.20
CA CYS A 429 1.21 10.91 14.70
C CYS A 429 1.82 9.54 15.01
N THR A 430 1.71 9.06 16.26
CA THR A 430 2.24 7.73 16.65
C THR A 430 1.56 6.60 15.87
N ARG A 431 0.28 6.73 15.52
CA ARG A 431 -0.40 5.74 14.67
C ARG A 431 0.17 5.71 13.25
N ASP A 432 0.49 6.85 12.65
CA ASP A 432 1.20 6.91 11.36
C ASP A 432 2.63 6.33 11.47
N TRP A 433 3.32 6.58 12.58
CA TRP A 433 4.69 6.13 12.79
C TRP A 433 4.79 4.62 13.02
N LEU A 434 3.92 4.04 13.86
CA LEU A 434 3.84 2.59 14.08
C LEU A 434 3.30 1.83 12.86
N ARG A 435 2.38 2.43 12.08
CA ARG A 435 1.84 1.81 10.85
C ARG A 435 2.86 1.59 9.74
N THR A 436 4.06 2.16 9.84
CA THR A 436 5.13 1.89 8.86
C THR A 436 5.50 0.40 8.80
N GLN A 437 5.20 -0.40 9.83
CA GLN A 437 5.34 -1.87 9.82
C GLN A 437 4.11 -2.62 9.25
N SER A 438 2.92 -2.03 9.22
CA SER A 438 1.70 -2.65 8.65
C SER A 438 1.41 -2.22 7.21
N ASP A 439 1.78 -1.00 6.83
CA ASP A 439 1.65 -0.51 5.44
C ASP A 439 2.53 -1.33 4.46
N GLU A 440 3.50 -2.11 4.96
CA GLU A 440 4.23 -3.09 4.16
C GLU A 440 3.35 -4.24 3.65
N GLU A 441 2.33 -4.68 4.39
CA GLU A 441 1.46 -5.80 3.97
C GLU A 441 0.69 -5.48 2.68
N SER A 442 0.26 -4.22 2.52
CA SER A 442 -0.38 -3.74 1.28
C SER A 442 0.61 -3.48 0.13
N LYS A 443 1.90 -3.33 0.45
CA LYS A 443 2.99 -3.16 -0.53
C LYS A 443 3.55 -4.49 -1.01
N GLN A 444 3.40 -5.58 -0.27
CA GLN A 444 3.80 -6.92 -0.70
C GLN A 444 3.00 -7.36 -1.94
N PRO A 445 3.62 -8.12 -2.86
CA PRO A 445 2.90 -8.79 -3.95
C PRO A 445 1.77 -9.68 -3.40
N PHE A 446 0.56 -9.54 -3.95
CA PHE A 446 -0.55 -10.43 -3.60
C PHE A 446 -0.43 -11.70 -4.45
N TYR A 447 0.21 -12.72 -3.87
CA TYR A 447 0.52 -13.98 -4.55
C TYR A 447 -0.72 -14.87 -4.75
N LEU A 448 -0.74 -15.55 -5.91
CA LEU A 448 -1.80 -16.45 -6.33
C LEU A 448 -1.57 -17.85 -5.75
N THR A 449 -2.63 -18.47 -5.23
CA THR A 449 -2.58 -19.86 -4.77
C THR A 449 -2.80 -20.81 -5.96
N THR A 450 -2.70 -22.12 -5.72
CA THR A 450 -3.02 -23.15 -6.71
C THR A 450 -4.43 -22.98 -7.28
N TRP A 451 -5.42 -22.54 -6.49
CA TRP A 451 -6.78 -22.31 -6.97
C TRP A 451 -6.91 -21.09 -7.90
N GLU A 452 -6.14 -20.01 -7.73
CA GLU A 452 -6.16 -18.86 -8.66
C GLU A 452 -5.38 -19.13 -9.94
N LEU A 453 -4.19 -19.75 -9.83
CA LEU A 453 -3.35 -20.12 -10.98
C LEU A 453 -4.08 -21.08 -11.92
N LEU A 454 -4.89 -21.99 -11.36
CA LEU A 454 -5.77 -22.87 -12.11
C LEU A 454 -6.76 -22.14 -13.03
N MET A 455 -7.17 -20.90 -12.72
CA MET A 455 -8.19 -20.17 -13.48
C MET A 455 -7.64 -19.26 -14.60
N LEU A 456 -6.31 -19.16 -14.76
CA LEU A 456 -5.68 -18.14 -15.63
C LEU A 456 -6.17 -18.14 -17.08
N SER A 457 -6.47 -19.32 -17.65
CA SER A 457 -6.97 -19.48 -19.02
C SER A 457 -8.49 -19.39 -19.15
N LEU A 458 -9.24 -19.39 -18.04
CA LEU A 458 -10.70 -19.22 -18.06
C LEU A 458 -11.08 -17.76 -18.33
N HIS A 459 -12.32 -17.52 -18.77
CA HIS A 459 -12.82 -16.17 -18.98
C HIS A 459 -12.99 -15.40 -17.65
N TYR A 460 -13.04 -14.07 -17.76
CA TYR A 460 -13.51 -13.18 -16.69
C TYR A 460 -14.95 -13.55 -16.30
N THR A 461 -15.26 -13.47 -15.01
CA THR A 461 -16.61 -13.68 -14.48
C THR A 461 -17.44 -12.42 -14.71
N GLN A 462 -18.55 -12.55 -15.45
CA GLN A 462 -19.52 -11.48 -15.68
C GLN A 462 -20.81 -11.73 -14.86
N ASN A 463 -21.27 -10.75 -14.08
CA ASN A 463 -22.54 -10.80 -13.34
C ASN A 463 -23.23 -9.44 -13.36
N GLY A 464 -24.52 -9.39 -13.72
CA GLY A 464 -25.28 -8.14 -13.87
C GLY A 464 -26.39 -7.96 -12.83
N LEU A 465 -26.65 -6.72 -12.44
CA LEU A 465 -27.78 -6.32 -11.60
C LEU A 465 -28.64 -5.30 -12.36
N LEU A 466 -29.96 -5.49 -12.40
CA LEU A 466 -30.89 -4.63 -13.15
C LEU A 466 -31.88 -3.95 -12.19
N PHE A 467 -31.98 -2.62 -12.29
CA PHE A 467 -32.78 -1.77 -11.41
C PHE A 467 -33.76 -0.92 -12.21
N ALA A 468 -34.93 -0.64 -11.62
CA ALA A 468 -35.92 0.27 -12.21
C ALA A 468 -35.64 1.72 -11.81
N LYS A 469 -35.70 2.66 -12.78
CA LYS A 469 -35.61 4.10 -12.51
C LYS A 469 -36.84 4.55 -11.71
N PRO A 470 -36.70 5.48 -10.74
CA PRO A 470 -37.85 6.03 -10.01
C PRO A 470 -38.83 6.74 -10.96
N PRO A 471 -40.16 6.54 -10.85
CA PRO A 471 -41.15 7.12 -11.79
C PRO A 471 -41.09 8.66 -11.93
N LEU A 472 -40.62 9.36 -10.90
CA LEU A 472 -40.49 10.82 -10.88
C LEU A 472 -39.25 11.36 -11.63
N ALA A 473 -38.28 10.50 -11.99
CA ALA A 473 -37.09 10.90 -12.73
C ALA A 473 -37.41 11.11 -14.23
N VAL A 474 -38.13 10.14 -14.80
CA VAL A 474 -38.50 10.06 -16.22
C VAL A 474 -39.34 11.27 -16.68
N ALA A 475 -40.19 11.81 -15.81
CA ALA A 475 -41.17 12.85 -16.15
C ALA A 475 -40.62 14.30 -16.24
N HIS A 476 -39.40 14.57 -15.73
CA HIS A 476 -39.01 15.95 -15.36
C HIS A 476 -37.57 16.35 -15.69
N ASN A 477 -36.89 15.70 -16.65
CA ASN A 477 -35.48 15.96 -17.03
C ASN A 477 -34.45 15.77 -15.89
N LYS A 478 -34.88 15.31 -14.70
CA LYS A 478 -34.02 15.07 -13.52
C LYS A 478 -33.16 13.81 -13.66
N ASP A 479 -33.39 13.00 -14.69
CA ASP A 479 -32.69 11.73 -14.92
C ASP A 479 -31.18 11.91 -15.06
N LYS A 480 -30.72 12.98 -15.72
CA LYS A 480 -29.29 13.33 -15.83
C LYS A 480 -28.64 13.62 -14.47
N ASP A 481 -29.35 14.29 -13.56
CA ASP A 481 -28.86 14.52 -12.20
C ASP A 481 -28.89 13.25 -11.37
N LEU A 482 -29.92 12.40 -11.53
CA LEU A 482 -30.01 11.09 -10.88
C LEU A 482 -28.84 10.19 -11.29
N MET A 483 -28.56 10.06 -12.59
CA MET A 483 -27.45 9.24 -13.09
C MET A 483 -26.09 9.80 -12.70
N LYS A 484 -25.89 11.12 -12.79
CA LYS A 484 -24.66 11.78 -12.32
C LYS A 484 -24.40 11.52 -10.82
N ASN A 485 -25.44 11.64 -9.99
CA ASN A 485 -25.34 11.37 -8.56
C ASN A 485 -25.10 9.88 -8.27
N LEU A 486 -25.74 8.96 -9.00
CA LEU A 486 -25.49 7.53 -8.91
C LEU A 486 -24.02 7.20 -9.21
N ILE A 487 -23.48 7.73 -10.31
CA ILE A 487 -22.11 7.45 -10.77
C ILE A 487 -21.08 7.99 -9.78
N GLU A 488 -21.16 9.26 -9.36
CA GLU A 488 -20.19 9.81 -8.40
C GLU A 488 -20.30 9.16 -7.01
N LYS A 489 -21.51 8.77 -6.58
CA LYS A 489 -21.70 8.02 -5.34
C LYS A 489 -21.13 6.60 -5.45
N LEU A 490 -21.38 5.89 -6.54
CA LEU A 490 -20.84 4.55 -6.79
C LEU A 490 -19.30 4.58 -6.90
N LYS A 491 -18.74 5.57 -7.57
CA LYS A 491 -17.30 5.86 -7.66
C LYS A 491 -16.67 6.08 -6.29
N LYS A 492 -17.29 6.90 -5.42
CA LYS A 492 -16.86 7.10 -4.02
C LYS A 492 -16.94 5.79 -3.22
N SER A 493 -18.05 5.06 -3.30
CA SER A 493 -18.21 3.80 -2.56
C SER A 493 -17.28 2.70 -3.07
N LEU A 494 -16.97 2.67 -4.36
CA LEU A 494 -15.99 1.78 -4.97
C LEU A 494 -14.57 2.10 -4.49
N SER A 495 -14.16 3.38 -4.46
CA SER A 495 -12.82 3.73 -3.95
C SER A 495 -12.65 3.38 -2.46
N LEU A 496 -13.71 3.51 -1.66
CA LEU A 496 -13.72 3.08 -0.26
C LEU A 496 -13.72 1.55 -0.11
N ALA A 497 -14.49 0.82 -0.93
CA ALA A 497 -14.50 -0.64 -0.93
C ALA A 497 -13.12 -1.21 -1.32
N LEU A 498 -12.44 -0.60 -2.29
CA LEU A 498 -11.11 -1.02 -2.75
C LEU A 498 -9.99 -0.79 -1.72
N VAL A 499 -10.23 -0.06 -0.61
CA VAL A 499 -9.30 -0.03 0.53
C VAL A 499 -9.27 -1.41 1.22
N HIS A 500 -10.44 -2.04 1.37
CA HIS A 500 -10.57 -3.39 1.95
C HIS A 500 -10.27 -4.50 0.94
N PHE A 501 -10.64 -4.30 -0.32
CA PHE A 501 -10.50 -5.28 -1.40
C PHE A 501 -9.42 -4.89 -2.41
N TYR A 502 -8.27 -4.39 -1.92
CA TYR A 502 -7.20 -3.82 -2.74
C TYR A 502 -6.68 -4.69 -3.90
N PRO A 503 -6.66 -6.05 -3.85
CA PRO A 503 -6.21 -6.84 -5.00
C PRO A 503 -7.04 -6.64 -6.27
N LEU A 504 -8.32 -6.22 -6.14
CA LEU A 504 -9.18 -5.89 -7.28
C LEU A 504 -8.79 -4.60 -8.00
N ALA A 505 -8.03 -3.72 -7.33
CA ALA A 505 -7.44 -2.54 -7.94
C ALA A 505 -6.10 -2.83 -8.64
N GLY A 506 -5.43 -3.95 -8.37
CA GLY A 506 -4.10 -4.29 -8.89
C GLY A 506 -4.05 -4.72 -10.36
N ARG A 507 -2.88 -5.18 -10.82
CA ARG A 507 -2.67 -5.85 -12.13
C ARG A 507 -1.84 -7.12 -11.95
N PHE A 508 -2.02 -8.09 -12.85
CA PHE A 508 -1.11 -9.23 -12.87
C PHE A 508 0.28 -8.81 -13.35
N VAL A 509 1.31 -9.38 -12.73
CA VAL A 509 2.71 -9.28 -13.13
C VAL A 509 3.29 -10.69 -13.12
N THR A 510 4.08 -11.02 -14.14
CA THR A 510 4.82 -12.28 -14.21
C THR A 510 6.32 -12.01 -14.03
N THR A 511 6.95 -12.67 -13.05
CA THR A 511 8.41 -12.76 -12.98
C THR A 511 8.86 -13.94 -13.85
N ARG A 512 9.74 -13.70 -14.83
CA ARG A 512 10.38 -14.74 -15.66
C ARG A 512 11.90 -14.71 -15.47
N GLN A 513 12.54 -15.86 -15.25
CA GLN A 513 14.00 -16.04 -15.35
C GLN A 513 14.34 -17.38 -16.01
N GLU A 514 14.70 -17.34 -17.29
CA GLU A 514 15.01 -18.51 -18.12
C GLU A 514 16.38 -19.15 -17.79
N ASN A 515 17.30 -18.39 -17.20
CA ASN A 515 18.67 -18.83 -16.90
C ASN A 515 18.81 -19.70 -15.64
N GLN A 516 17.71 -20.06 -14.97
CA GLN A 516 17.70 -20.96 -13.82
C GLN A 516 17.19 -22.36 -14.23
N ASN A 517 17.56 -23.39 -13.46
CA ASN A 517 17.05 -24.75 -13.66
C ASN A 517 16.49 -25.29 -12.32
N PRO A 518 15.16 -25.45 -12.15
CA PRO A 518 14.12 -25.16 -13.15
C PRO A 518 14.01 -23.65 -13.47
N PRO A 519 13.45 -23.29 -14.64
CA PRO A 519 13.19 -21.89 -14.98
C PRO A 519 12.18 -21.27 -14.01
N VAL A 520 12.36 -19.98 -13.71
CA VAL A 520 11.45 -19.25 -12.83
C VAL A 520 10.33 -18.62 -13.68
N TYR A 521 9.08 -18.96 -13.38
CA TYR A 521 7.88 -18.35 -13.95
C TYR A 521 6.81 -18.32 -12.86
N TYR A 522 6.45 -17.17 -12.32
CA TYR A 522 5.33 -17.05 -11.39
C TYR A 522 4.52 -15.77 -11.61
N VAL A 523 3.22 -15.85 -11.36
CA VAL A 523 2.25 -14.77 -11.56
C VAL A 523 1.73 -14.30 -10.20
N TYR A 524 1.72 -12.99 -9.98
CA TYR A 524 1.22 -12.33 -8.78
C TYR A 524 0.45 -11.06 -9.15
N VAL A 525 -0.24 -10.44 -8.18
CA VAL A 525 -0.85 -9.11 -8.36
C VAL A 525 0.04 -8.03 -7.76
N ASP A 526 0.44 -7.05 -8.58
CA ASP A 526 0.98 -5.79 -8.10
C ASP A 526 -0.19 -4.85 -7.72
N CYS A 527 -0.24 -4.52 -6.44
CA CYS A 527 -1.25 -3.64 -5.84
C CYS A 527 -0.79 -2.17 -5.79
N ASN A 528 0.50 -1.89 -6.00
CA ASN A 528 1.09 -0.56 -5.92
C ASN A 528 1.10 0.13 -7.28
N ASN A 529 1.66 -0.54 -8.30
CA ASN A 529 1.91 0.04 -9.61
C ASN A 529 0.75 -0.25 -10.58
N SER A 530 -0.46 0.15 -10.20
CA SER A 530 -1.69 -0.15 -10.95
C SER A 530 -2.54 1.10 -11.22
N PRO A 531 -3.11 1.25 -12.43
CA PRO A 531 -4.10 2.29 -12.72
C PRO A 531 -5.51 1.99 -12.16
N GLY A 532 -5.65 1.08 -11.20
CA GLY A 532 -6.88 0.85 -10.43
C GLY A 532 -7.92 -0.03 -11.13
N ALA A 533 -9.09 -0.17 -10.49
CA ALA A 533 -10.28 -0.76 -11.10
C ALA A 533 -10.95 0.23 -12.08
N LYS A 534 -11.66 -0.28 -13.08
CA LYS A 534 -12.31 0.53 -14.12
C LYS A 534 -13.79 0.72 -13.82
N LEU A 535 -14.30 1.94 -14.03
CA LEU A 535 -15.72 2.28 -13.96
C LEU A 535 -16.13 2.91 -15.30
N ILE A 536 -17.16 2.36 -15.93
CA ILE A 536 -17.72 2.83 -17.21
C ILE A 536 -19.13 3.36 -16.96
N HIS A 537 -19.48 4.46 -17.64
CA HIS A 537 -20.86 4.84 -17.87
C HIS A 537 -21.17 4.74 -19.37
N ALA A 538 -22.26 4.06 -19.71
CA ALA A 538 -22.80 3.91 -21.04
C ALA A 538 -24.32 4.15 -21.00
N ALA A 539 -24.94 4.41 -22.15
CA ALA A 539 -26.38 4.56 -22.27
C ALA A 539 -26.86 3.90 -23.57
N ILE A 540 -28.03 3.27 -23.55
CA ILE A 540 -28.62 2.59 -24.71
C ILE A 540 -30.14 2.80 -24.76
N ASP A 541 -30.68 2.94 -25.96
CA ASP A 541 -32.12 3.08 -26.22
C ASP A 541 -32.80 1.69 -26.18
N MET A 542 -32.89 1.13 -24.97
CA MET A 542 -33.62 -0.10 -24.63
C MET A 542 -34.36 0.10 -23.31
N THR A 543 -35.50 -0.58 -23.14
CA THR A 543 -36.21 -0.68 -21.86
C THR A 543 -35.78 -1.92 -21.08
N ILE A 544 -36.15 -1.98 -19.80
CA ILE A 544 -36.13 -3.21 -18.99
C ILE A 544 -36.91 -4.31 -19.69
N SER A 545 -38.06 -4.00 -20.32
CA SER A 545 -38.87 -4.99 -21.03
C SER A 545 -38.11 -5.64 -22.18
N ASP A 546 -37.32 -4.87 -22.93
CA ASP A 546 -36.49 -5.39 -24.05
C ASP A 546 -35.37 -6.32 -23.56
N VAL A 547 -34.96 -6.21 -22.29
CA VAL A 547 -33.96 -7.07 -21.65
C VAL A 547 -34.59 -8.34 -21.09
N VAL A 548 -35.76 -8.24 -20.44
CA VAL A 548 -36.32 -9.33 -19.61
C VAL A 548 -37.51 -10.09 -20.21
N SER A 549 -38.23 -9.50 -21.18
CA SER A 549 -39.40 -10.13 -21.82
C SER A 549 -39.07 -11.10 -22.97
N PRO A 550 -37.95 -10.98 -23.71
CA PRO A 550 -37.58 -11.96 -24.73
C PRO A 550 -37.35 -13.37 -24.18
N LYS A 551 -37.82 -14.38 -24.91
CA LYS A 551 -37.69 -15.82 -24.56
C LYS A 551 -36.23 -16.28 -24.41
N TYR A 552 -35.30 -15.63 -25.09
CA TYR A 552 -33.86 -15.86 -25.04
C TYR A 552 -33.17 -14.54 -24.70
N VAL A 553 -32.07 -14.60 -23.95
CA VAL A 553 -31.31 -13.40 -23.57
C VAL A 553 -30.86 -12.65 -24.83
N PRO A 554 -31.16 -11.35 -24.98
CA PRO A 554 -30.74 -10.58 -26.15
C PRO A 554 -29.22 -10.47 -26.25
N GLU A 555 -28.70 -10.57 -27.46
CA GLU A 555 -27.26 -10.41 -27.78
C GLU A 555 -26.73 -9.03 -27.37
N ALA A 556 -27.59 -8.00 -27.37
CA ALA A 556 -27.28 -6.67 -26.85
C ALA A 556 -26.87 -6.66 -25.36
N VAL A 557 -27.33 -7.61 -24.54
CA VAL A 557 -26.97 -7.69 -23.11
C VAL A 557 -25.48 -8.00 -22.92
N GLU A 558 -24.82 -8.63 -23.89
CA GLU A 558 -23.37 -8.88 -23.83
C GLU A 558 -22.58 -7.56 -23.90
N SER A 559 -23.14 -6.51 -24.53
CA SER A 559 -22.55 -5.16 -24.55
C SER A 559 -22.72 -4.38 -23.23
N PHE A 560 -23.54 -4.87 -22.30
CA PHE A 560 -23.72 -4.24 -20.98
C PHE A 560 -22.55 -4.56 -20.01
N PHE A 561 -21.63 -5.41 -20.45
CA PHE A 561 -20.42 -5.81 -19.74
C PHE A 561 -19.16 -5.33 -20.47
N ASP A 562 -18.16 -5.00 -19.67
CA ASP A 562 -16.79 -4.86 -20.16
C ASP A 562 -16.11 -6.24 -20.22
N HIS A 563 -14.93 -6.33 -20.83
CA HIS A 563 -14.12 -7.56 -20.85
C HIS A 563 -14.77 -8.78 -21.52
N ASP A 564 -15.66 -8.60 -22.52
CA ASP A 564 -16.15 -9.74 -23.31
C ASP A 564 -14.97 -10.57 -23.86
N ARG A 565 -15.11 -11.90 -23.76
CA ARG A 565 -14.13 -12.95 -24.13
C ARG A 565 -12.71 -12.79 -23.56
N ALA A 566 -12.49 -11.90 -22.59
CA ALA A 566 -11.19 -11.78 -21.94
C ALA A 566 -10.91 -13.01 -21.07
N VAL A 567 -9.71 -13.57 -21.17
CA VAL A 567 -9.21 -14.61 -20.24
C VAL A 567 -8.58 -13.95 -19.01
N ASN A 568 -8.58 -14.61 -17.86
CA ASN A 568 -8.08 -14.02 -16.62
C ASN A 568 -6.62 -13.52 -16.76
N HIS A 569 -5.77 -14.21 -17.51
CA HIS A 569 -4.40 -13.78 -17.83
C HIS A 569 -4.30 -12.40 -18.51
N ASP A 570 -5.36 -11.91 -19.17
CA ASP A 570 -5.41 -10.56 -19.74
C ASP A 570 -5.28 -9.46 -18.66
N GLY A 571 -5.49 -9.79 -17.38
CA GLY A 571 -5.31 -8.92 -16.21
C GLY A 571 -3.89 -8.34 -16.02
N HIS A 572 -2.92 -8.74 -16.85
CA HIS A 572 -1.64 -8.04 -17.01
C HIS A 572 -1.81 -6.66 -17.68
N SER A 573 -2.70 -6.56 -18.67
CA SER A 573 -2.99 -5.33 -19.41
C SER A 573 -4.35 -4.72 -19.06
N ARG A 574 -5.29 -5.55 -18.59
CA ARG A 574 -6.67 -5.21 -18.29
C ARG A 574 -6.92 -5.07 -16.78
N PRO A 575 -7.90 -4.27 -16.35
CA PRO A 575 -8.37 -4.26 -14.97
C PRO A 575 -8.73 -5.64 -14.43
N LEU A 576 -8.37 -5.94 -13.18
CA LEU A 576 -8.84 -7.15 -12.47
C LEU A 576 -10.32 -7.04 -12.04
N LEU A 577 -10.82 -5.81 -11.91
CA LEU A 577 -12.23 -5.45 -11.79
C LEU A 577 -12.58 -4.32 -12.77
N SER A 578 -13.66 -4.52 -13.52
CA SER A 578 -14.38 -3.45 -14.22
C SER A 578 -15.86 -3.48 -13.84
N ILE A 579 -16.46 -2.30 -13.71
CA ILE A 579 -17.89 -2.13 -13.46
C ILE A 579 -18.44 -1.20 -14.56
N GLN A 580 -19.50 -1.63 -15.24
CA GLN A 580 -20.19 -0.84 -16.26
C GLN A 580 -21.61 -0.52 -15.79
N VAL A 581 -21.89 0.77 -15.62
CA VAL A 581 -23.25 1.30 -15.45
C VAL A 581 -23.80 1.60 -16.84
N THR A 582 -24.78 0.82 -17.28
CA THR A 582 -25.50 1.02 -18.55
C THR A 582 -26.88 1.60 -18.24
N GLU A 583 -27.10 2.85 -18.65
CA GLU A 583 -28.38 3.53 -18.57
C GLU A 583 -29.37 2.97 -19.61
N LEU A 584 -30.58 2.66 -19.16
CA LEU A 584 -31.73 2.26 -19.98
C LEU A 584 -32.79 3.36 -19.95
N VAL A 585 -33.80 3.28 -20.82
CA VAL A 585 -34.90 4.26 -20.91
C VAL A 585 -35.67 4.36 -19.58
N ASP A 586 -35.96 3.23 -18.95
CA ASP A 586 -36.74 3.08 -17.71
C ASP A 586 -35.95 2.40 -16.57
N GLY A 587 -34.64 2.19 -16.74
CA GLY A 587 -33.83 1.40 -15.83
C GLY A 587 -32.33 1.74 -15.80
N VAL A 588 -31.60 0.99 -14.98
CA VAL A 588 -30.13 1.00 -14.92
C VAL A 588 -29.63 -0.43 -14.75
N PHE A 589 -28.67 -0.84 -15.57
CA PHE A 589 -27.97 -2.11 -15.44
C PHE A 589 -26.55 -1.86 -14.90
N ILE A 590 -26.12 -2.61 -13.90
CA ILE A 590 -24.76 -2.57 -13.35
C ILE A 590 -24.11 -3.93 -13.64
N GLY A 591 -23.28 -3.98 -14.68
CA GLY A 591 -22.49 -5.14 -15.07
C GLY A 591 -21.15 -5.15 -14.35
N PHE A 592 -20.84 -6.25 -13.65
CA PHE A 592 -19.54 -6.50 -13.04
C PHE A 592 -18.75 -7.48 -13.90
N SER A 593 -17.52 -7.14 -14.26
CA SER A 593 -16.58 -8.02 -14.97
C SER A 593 -15.31 -8.16 -14.13
N ILE A 594 -15.08 -9.35 -13.57
CA ILE A 594 -14.08 -9.56 -12.51
C ILE A 594 -13.25 -10.83 -12.76
N SER A 595 -11.94 -10.76 -12.46
CA SER A 595 -11.02 -11.89 -12.69
C SER A 595 -11.33 -13.08 -11.77
N HIS A 596 -11.64 -14.24 -12.35
CA HIS A 596 -11.83 -15.49 -11.60
C HIS A 596 -10.50 -16.02 -11.03
N SER A 597 -9.34 -15.52 -11.50
CA SER A 597 -8.04 -15.69 -10.83
C SER A 597 -7.85 -14.76 -9.62
N ILE A 598 -8.89 -14.07 -9.15
CA ILE A 598 -8.90 -13.34 -7.86
C ILE A 598 -10.07 -13.78 -6.98
N VAL A 599 -11.27 -13.97 -7.55
CA VAL A 599 -12.49 -14.31 -6.77
C VAL A 599 -13.11 -15.63 -7.20
N ASP A 600 -13.77 -16.29 -6.24
CA ASP A 600 -14.84 -17.25 -6.50
C ASP A 600 -16.21 -16.58 -6.26
N GLY A 601 -17.31 -17.29 -6.53
CA GLY A 601 -18.66 -16.76 -6.32
C GLY A 601 -18.98 -16.35 -4.88
N THR A 602 -18.24 -16.83 -3.87
CA THR A 602 -18.43 -16.43 -2.46
C THR A 602 -17.71 -15.11 -2.15
N SER A 603 -16.46 -14.97 -2.60
CA SER A 603 -15.69 -13.73 -2.44
C SER A 603 -16.19 -12.60 -3.35
N PHE A 604 -16.75 -12.91 -4.52
CA PHE A 604 -17.50 -11.95 -5.36
C PHE A 604 -18.68 -11.33 -4.61
N TRP A 605 -19.59 -12.14 -4.07
CA TRP A 605 -20.75 -11.62 -3.33
C TRP A 605 -20.35 -10.94 -2.00
N HIS A 606 -19.24 -11.34 -1.38
CA HIS A 606 -18.68 -10.59 -0.24
C HIS A 606 -18.29 -9.16 -0.65
N PHE A 607 -17.54 -8.99 -1.75
CA PHE A 607 -17.20 -7.68 -2.30
C PHE A 607 -18.46 -6.85 -2.67
N VAL A 608 -19.41 -7.43 -3.41
CA VAL A 608 -20.63 -6.71 -3.85
C VAL A 608 -21.49 -6.27 -2.67
N ASN A 609 -21.62 -7.11 -1.64
CA ASN A 609 -22.36 -6.74 -0.42
C ASN A 609 -21.66 -5.64 0.37
N ALA A 610 -20.33 -5.68 0.51
CA ALA A 610 -19.57 -4.61 1.16
C ALA A 610 -19.63 -3.28 0.37
N LEU A 611 -19.58 -3.34 -0.96
CA LEU A 611 -19.79 -2.18 -1.83
C LEU A 611 -21.21 -1.58 -1.64
N SER A 612 -22.23 -2.42 -1.53
CA SER A 612 -23.61 -2.00 -1.25
C SER A 612 -23.77 -1.38 0.15
N GLU A 613 -23.10 -1.94 1.16
CA GLU A 613 -23.06 -1.41 2.53
C GLU A 613 -22.45 0.00 2.55
N ILE A 614 -21.27 0.18 1.93
CA ILE A 614 -20.62 1.49 1.80
C ILE A 614 -21.46 2.45 0.94
N PHE A 615 -22.16 1.96 -0.08
CA PHE A 615 -23.10 2.77 -0.87
C PHE A 615 -24.32 3.22 -0.07
N GLN A 616 -24.75 2.48 0.95
CA GLN A 616 -25.83 2.90 1.84
C GLN A 616 -25.32 3.85 2.94
N GLY A 617 -24.23 3.50 3.64
CA GLY A 617 -23.77 4.19 4.84
C GLY A 617 -22.70 5.29 4.65
N GLN A 618 -21.97 5.31 3.54
CA GLN A 618 -20.78 6.15 3.28
C GLN A 618 -19.61 6.05 4.29
N ASN A 619 -19.68 5.13 5.26
CA ASN A 619 -18.64 4.89 6.26
C ASN A 619 -17.43 4.15 5.68
N LEU A 620 -16.31 4.25 6.39
CA LEU A 620 -15.04 3.60 6.05
C LEU A 620 -14.94 2.16 6.59
N GLU A 621 -15.71 1.84 7.63
CA GLU A 621 -15.81 0.51 8.22
C GLU A 621 -16.95 -0.28 7.57
N ILE A 622 -16.71 -1.59 7.36
CA ILE A 622 -17.70 -2.54 6.84
C ILE A 622 -17.95 -3.64 7.87
N SER A 623 -19.20 -4.08 7.97
CA SER A 623 -19.69 -5.09 8.92
C SER A 623 -18.90 -6.41 8.91
N ARG A 624 -18.22 -6.71 7.80
CA ARG A 624 -17.46 -7.94 7.61
C ARG A 624 -16.24 -7.67 6.70
N PRO A 625 -15.06 -7.34 7.27
CA PRO A 625 -13.85 -7.17 6.48
C PRO A 625 -13.40 -8.51 5.81
N PRO A 626 -12.70 -8.45 4.67
CA PRO A 626 -12.08 -9.61 4.05
C PRO A 626 -10.85 -10.09 4.84
N VAL A 627 -10.66 -11.41 4.87
CA VAL A 627 -9.38 -12.02 5.25
C VAL A 627 -8.58 -12.19 3.96
N LEU A 628 -7.48 -11.43 3.85
CA LEU A 628 -6.60 -11.39 2.68
C LEU A 628 -5.38 -12.31 2.83
N GLU A 629 -5.11 -12.82 4.03
CA GLU A 629 -4.09 -13.84 4.28
C GLU A 629 -4.33 -15.05 3.37
N ARG A 630 -3.29 -15.47 2.65
CA ARG A 630 -3.38 -16.46 1.57
C ARG A 630 -3.11 -17.87 2.11
N TRP A 631 -4.03 -18.80 1.87
CA TRP A 631 -3.79 -20.21 2.20
C TRP A 631 -2.84 -20.84 1.17
N PHE A 632 -1.69 -21.31 1.64
CA PHE A 632 -0.75 -22.12 0.86
C PHE A 632 -0.57 -23.49 1.54
N PRO A 633 -0.21 -24.54 0.78
CA PRO A 633 0.24 -25.81 1.38
C PRO A 633 1.54 -25.59 2.17
N GLU A 634 1.72 -26.37 3.22
CA GLU A 634 2.87 -26.25 4.13
C GLU A 634 4.19 -26.43 3.38
N GLY A 635 5.08 -25.43 3.46
CA GLY A 635 6.35 -25.41 2.71
C GLY A 635 6.27 -25.00 1.24
N HIS A 636 5.09 -24.70 0.68
CA HIS A 636 4.87 -24.38 -0.74
C HIS A 636 4.29 -22.96 -0.96
N GLY A 637 4.78 -21.96 -0.25
CA GLY A 637 4.34 -20.57 -0.42
C GLY A 637 5.36 -19.53 0.05
N PRO A 638 5.17 -18.24 -0.30
CA PRO A 638 4.05 -17.73 -1.08
C PRO A 638 4.25 -17.80 -2.61
N ILE A 639 5.47 -18.11 -3.08
CA ILE A 639 5.79 -18.19 -4.50
C ILE A 639 5.53 -19.60 -5.02
N LEU A 640 4.53 -19.75 -5.89
CA LEU A 640 4.26 -20.97 -6.66
C LEU A 640 4.80 -20.82 -8.08
N ASN A 641 5.82 -21.61 -8.40
CA ASN A 641 6.52 -21.56 -9.69
C ASN A 641 5.84 -22.49 -10.72
N LEU A 642 5.40 -21.93 -11.84
CA LEU A 642 4.87 -22.69 -12.97
C LEU A 642 6.03 -23.28 -13.81
N PRO A 643 5.91 -24.51 -14.35
CA PRO A 643 6.95 -25.16 -15.15
C PRO A 643 6.84 -24.77 -16.64
N PHE A 644 6.56 -23.50 -16.92
CA PHE A 644 6.39 -22.95 -18.26
C PHE A 644 7.39 -21.82 -18.49
N THR A 645 7.74 -21.55 -19.74
CA THR A 645 8.59 -20.41 -20.15
C THR A 645 7.77 -19.28 -20.79
N HIS A 646 6.71 -19.62 -21.52
CA HIS A 646 5.81 -18.69 -22.17
C HIS A 646 4.33 -18.95 -21.84
N GLU A 647 3.49 -17.93 -22.00
CA GLU A 647 2.06 -18.02 -21.70
C GLU A 647 1.28 -18.88 -22.70
N ASP A 648 1.74 -18.96 -23.96
CA ASP A 648 1.13 -19.81 -25.00
C ASP A 648 1.21 -21.32 -24.68
N GLU A 649 2.05 -21.73 -23.72
CA GLU A 649 2.13 -23.11 -23.24
C GLU A 649 0.89 -23.52 -22.43
N PHE A 650 0.13 -22.56 -21.89
CA PHE A 650 -0.99 -22.83 -20.98
C PHE A 650 -2.25 -21.97 -21.17
N ILE A 651 -2.17 -20.82 -21.86
CA ILE A 651 -3.32 -19.95 -22.14
C ILE A 651 -4.03 -20.35 -23.45
N THR A 652 -5.15 -21.06 -23.34
CA THR A 652 -6.08 -21.25 -24.46
C THR A 652 -7.17 -20.17 -24.44
N ARG A 653 -7.25 -19.35 -25.49
CA ARG A 653 -8.41 -18.49 -25.79
C ARG A 653 -9.40 -19.29 -26.62
N PHE A 654 -10.69 -19.28 -26.26
CA PHE A 654 -11.65 -20.23 -26.80
C PHE A 654 -13.02 -19.62 -27.13
N GLU A 655 -13.53 -19.92 -28.34
CA GLU A 655 -14.87 -19.51 -28.80
C GLU A 655 -15.76 -20.71 -29.20
N ALA A 656 -17.01 -20.70 -28.75
CA ALA A 656 -17.97 -21.79 -28.95
C ALA A 656 -18.19 -22.12 -30.44
N PRO A 657 -18.08 -23.40 -30.88
CA PRO A 657 -18.34 -23.79 -32.26
C PRO A 657 -19.84 -23.71 -32.59
N GLY A 658 -20.26 -22.51 -33.01
CA GLY A 658 -21.63 -22.21 -33.43
C GLY A 658 -22.51 -21.59 -32.34
N ARG A 659 -23.62 -20.99 -32.78
CA ARG A 659 -24.56 -20.26 -31.92
C ARG A 659 -25.17 -21.15 -30.83
N LEU A 660 -25.09 -20.69 -29.58
CA LEU A 660 -25.87 -21.18 -28.45
C LEU A 660 -27.09 -20.28 -28.24
N LEU A 661 -28.14 -20.84 -27.62
CA LEU A 661 -29.25 -20.06 -27.05
C LEU A 661 -29.09 -20.05 -25.53
N ARG A 662 -29.15 -18.86 -24.94
CA ARG A 662 -29.16 -18.60 -23.50
C ARG A 662 -30.60 -18.31 -23.07
N ARG A 663 -31.10 -19.05 -22.08
CA ARG A 663 -32.45 -18.86 -21.53
C ARG A 663 -32.46 -19.04 -20.02
N HIS A 664 -33.18 -18.16 -19.32
CA HIS A 664 -33.53 -18.34 -17.91
C HIS A 664 -34.87 -19.07 -17.78
N PHE A 665 -34.93 -19.98 -16.81
CA PHE A 665 -36.12 -20.73 -16.42
C PHE A 665 -36.37 -20.50 -14.93
N HIS A 666 -37.46 -19.81 -14.59
CA HIS A 666 -37.85 -19.62 -13.19
C HIS A 666 -38.50 -20.90 -12.65
N ILE A 667 -37.92 -21.48 -11.59
CA ILE A 667 -38.40 -22.71 -10.97
C ILE A 667 -38.95 -22.37 -9.59
N SER A 668 -40.25 -22.58 -9.40
CA SER A 668 -40.94 -22.18 -8.16
C SER A 668 -40.44 -22.98 -6.95
N ALA A 669 -40.51 -22.39 -5.77
CA ALA A 669 -40.13 -23.05 -4.52
C ALA A 669 -40.90 -24.38 -4.29
N GLU A 670 -42.16 -24.42 -4.72
CA GLU A 670 -42.99 -25.61 -4.70
C GLU A 670 -42.46 -26.71 -5.62
N SER A 671 -42.06 -26.37 -6.86
CA SER A 671 -41.41 -27.29 -7.80
C SER A 671 -40.08 -27.83 -7.25
N VAL A 672 -39.25 -26.96 -6.66
CA VAL A 672 -37.99 -27.35 -6.01
C VAL A 672 -38.25 -28.31 -4.83
N ALA A 673 -39.26 -28.03 -4.01
CA ALA A 673 -39.65 -28.88 -2.89
C ALA A 673 -40.23 -30.23 -3.35
N LYS A 674 -41.05 -30.25 -4.41
CA LYS A 674 -41.57 -31.46 -5.07
C LYS A 674 -40.44 -32.34 -5.60
N LEU A 675 -39.48 -31.78 -6.35
CA LEU A 675 -38.30 -32.50 -6.84
C LEU A 675 -37.46 -33.09 -5.71
N LYS A 676 -37.21 -32.32 -4.65
CA LYS A 676 -36.49 -32.79 -3.46
C LYS A 676 -37.21 -33.95 -2.78
N THR A 677 -38.53 -33.85 -2.65
CA THR A 677 -39.36 -34.89 -2.02
C THR A 677 -39.36 -36.17 -2.86
N ARG A 678 -39.52 -36.05 -4.18
CA ARG A 678 -39.40 -37.15 -5.15
C ARG A 678 -38.03 -37.84 -5.07
N ALA A 679 -36.94 -37.08 -5.15
CA ALA A 679 -35.59 -37.66 -5.12
C ALA A 679 -35.30 -38.44 -3.81
N ASN A 680 -35.68 -37.89 -2.65
CA ASN A 680 -35.52 -38.58 -1.36
C ASN A 680 -36.52 -39.74 -1.16
N SER A 681 -37.68 -39.74 -1.82
CA SER A 681 -38.65 -40.84 -1.71
C SER A 681 -38.37 -42.01 -2.67
N GLU A 682 -37.74 -41.71 -3.81
CA GLU A 682 -37.29 -42.68 -4.81
C GLU A 682 -35.98 -43.41 -4.42
N TYR A 683 -35.14 -42.79 -3.57
CA TYR A 683 -33.88 -43.38 -3.10
C TYR A 683 -33.94 -43.77 -1.61
N LYS A 684 -34.78 -44.76 -1.28
CA LYS A 684 -34.91 -45.31 0.07
C LYS A 684 -33.92 -46.45 0.35
N LEU A 685 -32.65 -46.11 0.59
CA LEU A 685 -31.63 -47.06 1.04
C LEU A 685 -30.93 -46.63 2.33
N LEU A 686 -31.30 -47.29 3.43
CA LEU A 686 -30.47 -47.58 4.61
C LEU A 686 -29.53 -46.46 5.13
N GLY A 687 -30.04 -45.25 5.32
CA GLY A 687 -29.23 -44.15 5.89
C GLY A 687 -30.04 -42.96 6.41
N THR A 688 -29.38 -42.14 7.22
CA THR A 688 -29.88 -40.84 7.71
C THR A 688 -29.59 -39.67 6.76
N ALA A 689 -28.75 -39.91 5.74
CA ALA A 689 -28.36 -38.94 4.73
C ALA A 689 -29.55 -38.45 3.90
N LYS A 690 -29.57 -37.17 3.54
CA LYS A 690 -30.66 -36.52 2.79
C LYS A 690 -30.12 -35.78 1.58
N ILE A 691 -30.77 -35.99 0.43
CA ILE A 691 -30.44 -35.34 -0.83
C ILE A 691 -30.94 -33.88 -0.77
N SER A 692 -30.08 -32.92 -1.11
CA SER A 692 -30.38 -31.49 -1.01
C SER A 692 -31.32 -31.01 -2.12
N SER A 693 -31.93 -29.83 -1.94
CA SER A 693 -32.77 -29.19 -2.97
C SER A 693 -31.98 -28.98 -4.27
N PHE A 694 -30.74 -28.48 -4.14
CA PHE A 694 -29.83 -28.23 -5.27
C PHE A 694 -29.39 -29.53 -5.96
N GLN A 695 -29.06 -30.59 -5.22
CA GLN A 695 -28.73 -31.91 -5.78
C GLN A 695 -29.91 -32.52 -6.55
N SER A 696 -31.12 -32.39 -6.01
CA SER A 696 -32.35 -32.90 -6.63
C SER A 696 -32.67 -32.17 -7.93
N LEU A 697 -32.56 -30.84 -7.95
CA LEU A 697 -32.73 -30.04 -9.17
C LEU A 697 -31.62 -30.31 -10.18
N SER A 698 -30.35 -30.34 -9.76
CA SER A 698 -29.21 -30.59 -10.66
C SER A 698 -29.29 -31.96 -11.33
N ALA A 699 -29.77 -32.98 -10.62
CA ALA A 699 -30.02 -34.31 -11.19
C ALA A 699 -31.17 -34.31 -12.20
N PHE A 700 -32.26 -33.61 -11.89
CA PHE A 700 -33.40 -33.47 -12.80
C PHE A 700 -32.97 -32.78 -14.10
N VAL A 701 -32.33 -31.62 -13.99
CA VAL A 701 -31.75 -30.84 -15.09
C VAL A 701 -30.77 -31.69 -15.93
N TRP A 702 -29.86 -32.44 -15.28
CA TRP A 702 -28.91 -33.34 -15.96
C TRP A 702 -29.62 -34.46 -16.76
N LYS A 703 -30.69 -35.06 -16.22
CA LYS A 703 -31.51 -36.05 -16.94
C LYS A 703 -32.25 -35.41 -18.11
N SER A 704 -33.00 -34.32 -17.90
CA SER A 704 -33.78 -33.64 -18.94
C SER A 704 -32.93 -33.17 -20.10
N ILE A 705 -31.74 -32.60 -19.83
CA ILE A 705 -30.83 -32.19 -20.89
C ILE A 705 -30.20 -33.38 -21.61
N THR A 706 -29.86 -34.46 -20.89
CA THR A 706 -29.33 -35.69 -21.53
C THR A 706 -30.37 -36.32 -22.47
N LYS A 707 -31.64 -36.32 -22.06
CA LYS A 707 -32.82 -36.73 -22.86
C LYS A 707 -33.00 -35.83 -24.09
N ALA A 708 -33.04 -34.51 -23.90
CA ALA A 708 -33.19 -33.52 -24.99
C ALA A 708 -32.09 -33.64 -26.07
N ARG A 709 -30.87 -34.05 -25.69
CA ARG A 709 -29.69 -34.13 -26.58
C ARG A 709 -29.50 -35.47 -27.28
N ARG A 710 -30.31 -36.48 -26.96
CA ARG A 710 -30.46 -37.74 -27.72
C ARG A 710 -29.13 -38.44 -28.06
N PHE A 711 -28.16 -38.42 -27.16
CA PHE A 711 -26.87 -39.07 -27.39
C PHE A 711 -26.98 -40.61 -27.34
N PRO A 712 -26.10 -41.36 -28.03
CA PRO A 712 -26.05 -42.82 -27.92
C PRO A 712 -25.86 -43.28 -26.47
N LYS A 713 -26.62 -44.29 -26.04
CA LYS A 713 -26.66 -44.77 -24.64
C LYS A 713 -25.28 -45.09 -24.04
N HIS A 714 -24.36 -45.61 -24.85
CA HIS A 714 -23.02 -46.00 -24.41
C HIS A 714 -22.07 -44.82 -24.11
N LEU A 715 -22.41 -43.59 -24.52
CA LEU A 715 -21.54 -42.44 -24.25
C LEU A 715 -21.59 -42.08 -22.76
N VAL A 716 -20.43 -41.68 -22.22
CA VAL A 716 -20.33 -41.14 -20.87
C VAL A 716 -20.94 -39.73 -20.82
N THR A 717 -21.71 -39.47 -19.77
CA THR A 717 -22.25 -38.17 -19.37
C THR A 717 -21.81 -37.85 -17.94
N SER A 718 -21.69 -36.57 -17.61
CA SER A 718 -21.27 -36.14 -16.27
C SER A 718 -21.91 -34.81 -15.89
N CYS A 719 -22.37 -34.71 -14.64
CA CYS A 719 -22.74 -33.43 -14.03
C CYS A 719 -21.64 -32.99 -13.07
N LYS A 720 -21.16 -31.77 -13.26
CA LYS A 720 -20.08 -31.13 -12.51
C LYS A 720 -20.66 -30.11 -11.54
N LEU A 721 -20.38 -30.20 -10.24
CA LEU A 721 -20.79 -29.18 -9.26
C LEU A 721 -19.56 -28.44 -8.74
N ALA A 722 -19.58 -27.12 -8.78
CA ALA A 722 -18.64 -26.30 -8.02
C ALA A 722 -18.94 -26.41 -6.52
N ILE A 723 -17.91 -26.57 -5.69
CA ILE A 723 -18.04 -26.77 -4.24
C ILE A 723 -17.11 -25.83 -3.47
N ASN A 724 -17.65 -25.15 -2.46
CA ASN A 724 -16.87 -24.25 -1.60
C ASN A 724 -16.12 -25.09 -0.54
N ASN A 725 -14.80 -24.89 -0.46
CA ASN A 725 -13.89 -25.65 0.39
C ASN A 725 -13.63 -25.02 1.76
N ARG A 726 -14.05 -23.76 1.99
CA ARG A 726 -13.70 -23.02 3.22
C ARG A 726 -14.05 -23.78 4.50
N SER A 727 -15.25 -24.37 4.56
CA SER A 727 -15.72 -25.17 5.69
C SER A 727 -15.45 -26.68 5.57
N ARG A 728 -14.56 -27.09 4.65
CA ARG A 728 -14.18 -28.49 4.39
C ARG A 728 -12.70 -28.75 4.58
N LEU A 729 -11.87 -27.71 4.59
CA LEU A 729 -10.48 -27.77 5.03
C LEU A 729 -10.41 -27.94 6.55
N GLU A 730 -9.36 -28.60 7.02
CA GLU A 730 -9.00 -28.66 8.44
C GLU A 730 -7.59 -28.05 8.61
N PRO A 731 -7.43 -26.96 9.40
CA PRO A 731 -8.49 -26.13 9.97
C PRO A 731 -9.33 -25.41 8.87
N PRO A 732 -10.59 -25.08 9.14
CA PRO A 732 -11.46 -24.40 8.17
C PRO A 732 -11.00 -22.95 7.94
N LEU A 733 -11.09 -22.50 6.69
CA LEU A 733 -10.86 -21.11 6.34
C LEU A 733 -11.99 -20.22 6.88
N SER A 734 -11.64 -18.99 7.24
CA SER A 734 -12.62 -17.96 7.58
C SER A 734 -13.70 -17.86 6.50
N PRO A 735 -15.00 -17.75 6.85
CA PRO A 735 -16.05 -17.43 5.88
C PRO A 735 -15.75 -16.13 5.11
N SER A 736 -14.99 -15.21 5.68
CA SER A 736 -14.53 -13.97 5.06
C SER A 736 -13.25 -14.10 4.22
N TYR A 737 -12.73 -15.32 4.00
CA TYR A 737 -11.56 -15.56 3.15
C TYR A 737 -11.83 -15.08 1.71
N PHE A 738 -11.08 -14.05 1.30
CA PHE A 738 -11.16 -13.42 0.00
C PHE A 738 -10.11 -14.03 -0.94
N GLY A 739 -10.57 -14.55 -2.07
CA GLY A 739 -9.83 -15.51 -2.90
C GLY A 739 -10.74 -16.59 -3.45
N ASN A 740 -10.15 -17.52 -4.20
CA ASN A 740 -10.77 -18.79 -4.58
C ASN A 740 -10.54 -19.82 -3.48
N SER A 741 -11.61 -20.47 -3.04
CA SER A 741 -11.53 -21.73 -2.30
C SER A 741 -12.64 -22.64 -2.82
N VAL A 742 -12.48 -23.05 -4.08
CA VAL A 742 -13.48 -23.75 -4.87
C VAL A 742 -12.84 -24.84 -5.72
N GLN A 743 -13.48 -26.00 -5.78
CA GLN A 743 -13.11 -27.12 -6.66
C GLN A 743 -14.35 -27.66 -7.39
N THR A 744 -14.16 -28.56 -8.35
CA THR A 744 -15.25 -29.20 -9.10
C THR A 744 -15.37 -30.68 -8.75
N VAL A 745 -16.46 -31.07 -8.10
CA VAL A 745 -16.85 -32.48 -7.98
C VAL A 745 -17.65 -32.92 -9.21
N LYS A 746 -17.65 -34.21 -9.54
CA LYS A 746 -18.37 -34.74 -10.70
C LYS A 746 -19.06 -36.07 -10.39
N ALA A 747 -20.33 -36.20 -10.77
CA ALA A 747 -20.97 -37.49 -10.96
C ALA A 747 -20.76 -37.92 -12.43
N VAL A 748 -20.50 -39.21 -12.68
CA VAL A 748 -20.16 -39.76 -14.00
C VAL A 748 -20.87 -41.09 -14.20
N THR A 749 -21.50 -41.28 -15.35
CA THR A 749 -22.27 -42.50 -15.72
C THR A 749 -22.48 -42.51 -17.24
N THR A 750 -23.04 -43.57 -17.81
CA THR A 750 -23.47 -43.60 -19.22
C THR A 750 -24.82 -42.89 -19.43
N VAL A 751 -25.07 -42.47 -20.68
CA VAL A 751 -26.35 -41.89 -21.10
C VAL A 751 -27.51 -42.89 -20.94
N GLY A 752 -27.26 -44.20 -21.12
CA GLY A 752 -28.23 -45.26 -20.86
C GLY A 752 -28.65 -45.31 -19.40
N GLU A 753 -27.69 -45.58 -18.50
CA GLU A 753 -27.92 -45.66 -17.06
C GLU A 753 -28.64 -44.43 -16.50
N LEU A 754 -28.21 -43.22 -16.87
CA LEU A 754 -28.80 -41.97 -16.38
C LEU A 754 -30.27 -41.82 -16.78
N LEU A 755 -30.67 -42.31 -17.94
CA LEU A 755 -32.04 -42.20 -18.45
C LEU A 755 -32.92 -43.38 -18.02
N GLU A 756 -32.34 -44.55 -17.75
CA GLU A 756 -33.05 -45.77 -17.33
C GLU A 756 -33.35 -45.80 -15.82
N HIS A 757 -32.48 -45.22 -14.99
CA HIS A 757 -32.75 -45.07 -13.55
C HIS A 757 -33.72 -43.91 -13.26
N ASN A 758 -34.22 -43.85 -12.02
CA ASN A 758 -35.13 -42.79 -11.56
C ASN A 758 -34.39 -41.45 -11.26
N LEU A 759 -35.08 -40.46 -10.68
CA LEU A 759 -34.47 -39.17 -10.28
C LEU A 759 -33.65 -39.33 -9.00
N GLY A 760 -34.17 -40.08 -8.01
CA GLY A 760 -33.50 -40.33 -6.74
C GLY A 760 -32.09 -40.91 -6.90
N TRP A 761 -31.91 -41.88 -7.78
CA TRP A 761 -30.60 -42.47 -8.11
C TRP A 761 -29.63 -41.43 -8.69
N ALA A 762 -30.05 -40.62 -9.66
CA ALA A 762 -29.20 -39.60 -10.26
C ALA A 762 -28.82 -38.50 -9.26
N ALA A 763 -29.74 -38.14 -8.36
CA ALA A 763 -29.50 -37.20 -7.28
C ALA A 763 -28.62 -37.80 -6.16
N TRP A 764 -28.65 -39.13 -5.97
CA TRP A 764 -27.75 -39.84 -5.08
C TRP A 764 -26.31 -39.90 -5.63
N GLN A 765 -26.11 -40.06 -6.94
CA GLN A 765 -24.78 -39.95 -7.55
C GLN A 765 -24.15 -38.57 -7.28
N LEU A 766 -24.94 -37.49 -7.39
CA LEU A 766 -24.51 -36.14 -6.99
C LEU A 766 -24.35 -35.98 -5.47
N HIS A 767 -25.11 -36.73 -4.67
CA HIS A 767 -24.94 -36.76 -3.22
C HIS A 767 -23.59 -37.38 -2.82
N GLN A 768 -23.25 -38.55 -3.36
CA GLN A 768 -21.97 -39.22 -3.10
C GLN A 768 -20.78 -38.36 -3.56
N ALA A 769 -20.85 -37.75 -4.74
CA ALA A 769 -19.80 -36.84 -5.23
C ALA A 769 -19.56 -35.61 -4.31
N VAL A 770 -20.59 -35.14 -3.59
CA VAL A 770 -20.51 -34.02 -2.64
C VAL A 770 -20.17 -34.48 -1.20
N ALA A 771 -20.55 -35.70 -0.83
CA ALA A 771 -20.26 -36.28 0.48
C ALA A 771 -18.79 -36.73 0.59
N ASN A 772 -18.26 -37.36 -0.46
CA ASN A 772 -16.88 -37.86 -0.51
C ASN A 772 -15.81 -36.77 -0.65
N HIS A 773 -16.22 -35.50 -0.82
CA HIS A 773 -15.30 -34.36 -1.01
C HIS A 773 -14.82 -33.79 0.34
N THR A 774 -13.99 -34.54 1.06
CA THR A 774 -13.45 -34.20 2.40
C THR A 774 -12.21 -33.30 2.33
N ASN A 775 -11.68 -32.88 3.49
CA ASN A 775 -10.40 -32.18 3.64
C ASN A 775 -9.26 -32.86 2.84
N GLU A 776 -9.22 -34.19 2.87
CA GLU A 776 -8.22 -35.01 2.20
C GLU A 776 -8.32 -34.85 0.69
N SER A 777 -9.52 -34.92 0.11
CA SER A 777 -9.73 -34.73 -1.33
C SER A 777 -9.46 -33.28 -1.80
N VAL A 778 -9.70 -32.29 -0.93
CA VAL A 778 -9.34 -30.89 -1.21
C VAL A 778 -7.84 -30.75 -1.34
N ARG A 779 -7.09 -31.33 -0.39
CA ARG A 779 -5.63 -31.33 -0.35
C ARG A 779 -5.03 -32.20 -1.47
N GLU A 780 -5.59 -33.35 -1.76
CA GLU A 780 -5.12 -34.26 -2.82
C GLU A 780 -5.09 -33.59 -4.20
N LEU A 781 -6.08 -32.76 -4.55
CA LEU A 781 -6.05 -32.00 -5.81
C LEU A 781 -4.90 -30.98 -5.83
N VAL A 782 -4.59 -30.37 -4.69
CA VAL A 782 -3.50 -29.38 -4.56
C VAL A 782 -2.14 -30.07 -4.60
N ASP A 783 -1.97 -31.21 -3.92
CA ASP A 783 -0.77 -32.05 -3.98
C ASP A 783 -0.53 -32.60 -5.40
N ASN A 784 -1.60 -33.02 -6.09
CA ASN A 784 -1.52 -33.45 -7.48
C ASN A 784 -1.12 -32.30 -8.41
N TRP A 785 -1.56 -31.07 -8.14
CA TRP A 785 -1.13 -29.87 -8.89
C TRP A 785 0.35 -29.55 -8.64
N LEU A 786 0.83 -29.60 -7.39
CA LEU A 786 2.24 -29.39 -7.05
C LEU A 786 3.17 -30.45 -7.70
N ARG A 787 2.70 -31.70 -7.80
CA ARG A 787 3.44 -32.80 -8.48
C ARG A 787 3.39 -32.68 -10.01
N LYS A 788 2.27 -32.21 -10.56
CA LYS A 788 2.03 -32.10 -12.00
C LYS A 788 1.14 -30.88 -12.26
N HIS A 789 1.78 -29.73 -12.47
CA HIS A 789 1.09 -28.48 -12.76
C HIS A 789 0.15 -28.60 -13.96
N PHE A 790 -1.05 -28.04 -13.83
CA PHE A 790 -2.02 -27.91 -14.91
C PHE A 790 -2.84 -26.64 -14.72
N ILE A 791 -3.41 -26.10 -15.79
CA ILE A 791 -4.31 -24.94 -15.75
C ILE A 791 -5.60 -25.32 -16.46
N TYR A 792 -6.75 -24.88 -15.91
CA TYR A 792 -8.06 -25.21 -16.47
C TYR A 792 -8.22 -24.53 -17.82
N GLN A 793 -8.22 -25.35 -18.88
CA GLN A 793 -8.53 -24.88 -20.21
C GLN A 793 -10.04 -24.68 -20.34
N PRO A 794 -10.53 -23.61 -20.98
CA PRO A 794 -11.96 -23.38 -21.17
C PRO A 794 -12.67 -24.55 -21.82
N ASP A 795 -11.96 -25.36 -22.61
CA ASP A 795 -12.54 -26.47 -23.36
C ASP A 795 -13.18 -27.55 -22.47
N GLN A 796 -12.56 -27.78 -21.31
CA GLN A 796 -13.00 -28.68 -20.26
C GLN A 796 -14.32 -28.21 -19.61
N PHE A 797 -14.66 -26.93 -19.78
CA PHE A 797 -15.84 -26.26 -19.24
C PHE A 797 -16.79 -25.75 -20.34
N LEU A 798 -16.48 -25.95 -21.64
CA LEU A 798 -17.27 -25.43 -22.77
C LEU A 798 -17.53 -26.48 -23.90
N ILE A 799 -16.54 -26.95 -24.68
CA ILE A 799 -16.79 -27.79 -25.88
C ILE A 799 -17.17 -29.23 -25.55
N ARG A 800 -16.75 -29.78 -24.39
CA ARG A 800 -17.22 -31.12 -23.97
C ARG A 800 -18.65 -31.07 -23.40
N LYS A 801 -19.55 -30.55 -24.26
CA LYS A 801 -21.01 -30.56 -24.20
C LYS A 801 -21.61 -29.73 -23.07
N VAL A 802 -21.10 -28.53 -22.81
CA VAL A 802 -21.48 -27.68 -21.67
C VAL A 802 -22.45 -26.57 -22.14
N LEU A 803 -23.51 -26.12 -21.44
CA LEU A 803 -23.95 -26.22 -20.03
C LEU A 803 -23.22 -25.39 -18.98
N SER A 804 -23.04 -24.09 -19.25
CA SER A 804 -23.06 -23.15 -18.11
C SER A 804 -24.48 -23.12 -17.52
N TRP A 805 -24.57 -23.26 -16.21
CA TRP A 805 -25.75 -22.88 -15.43
C TRP A 805 -25.30 -22.08 -14.20
N GLN A 806 -25.92 -20.92 -13.99
CA GLN A 806 -25.98 -20.30 -12.67
C GLN A 806 -27.38 -20.56 -12.12
N ALA A 807 -27.43 -21.19 -10.95
CA ALA A 807 -28.64 -21.24 -10.13
C ALA A 807 -28.62 -20.00 -9.23
N HIS A 808 -29.31 -18.94 -9.66
CA HIS A 808 -29.48 -17.77 -8.81
C HIS A 808 -30.49 -18.13 -7.72
N GLN A 809 -29.98 -18.45 -6.53
CA GLN A 809 -30.77 -18.36 -5.32
C GLN A 809 -30.97 -16.87 -5.05
N ASP A 810 -32.17 -16.38 -5.32
CA ASP A 810 -32.54 -14.96 -5.20
C ASP A 810 -32.26 -14.44 -3.78
N SER A 811 -31.21 -13.62 -3.67
CA SER A 811 -30.78 -12.90 -2.47
C SER A 811 -31.31 -11.47 -2.43
N THR A 812 -31.95 -11.01 -3.52
CA THR A 812 -32.42 -9.64 -3.73
C THR A 812 -33.88 -9.44 -3.36
N SER A 813 -34.74 -10.47 -3.46
CA SER A 813 -36.06 -10.39 -2.85
C SER A 813 -35.96 -10.42 -1.32
N ARG A 814 -36.48 -9.36 -0.68
CA ARG A 814 -36.73 -9.30 0.79
C ARG A 814 -37.84 -10.27 1.26
N LYS A 815 -38.13 -11.31 0.47
CA LYS A 815 -39.06 -12.42 0.70
C LYS A 815 -38.44 -13.69 0.09
N GLY A 816 -37.36 -14.20 0.70
CA GLY A 816 -36.64 -15.38 0.23
C GLY A 816 -37.53 -16.63 0.16
N GLY A 817 -38.19 -16.81 -0.99
CA GLY A 817 -39.26 -17.81 -1.16
C GLY A 817 -38.77 -19.23 -1.38
N GLY A 818 -37.49 -19.42 -1.76
CA GLY A 818 -36.92 -20.73 -2.09
C GLY A 818 -37.08 -21.16 -3.55
N SER A 819 -37.52 -20.25 -4.43
CA SER A 819 -37.43 -20.36 -5.88
C SER A 819 -35.97 -20.32 -6.36
N ILE A 820 -35.74 -20.80 -7.58
CA ILE A 820 -34.43 -20.79 -8.23
C ILE A 820 -34.61 -20.36 -9.68
N ASP A 821 -33.87 -19.34 -10.10
CA ASP A 821 -33.72 -19.00 -11.50
C ASP A 821 -32.53 -19.78 -12.09
N LEU A 822 -32.81 -20.58 -13.12
CA LEU A 822 -31.85 -21.45 -13.78
C LEU A 822 -31.50 -20.89 -15.16
N GLU A 823 -30.27 -20.42 -15.35
CA GLU A 823 -29.75 -20.19 -16.71
C GLU A 823 -29.38 -21.52 -17.39
N VAL A 824 -29.74 -21.68 -18.65
CA VAL A 824 -29.34 -22.80 -19.52
C VAL A 824 -28.77 -22.26 -20.83
N ASN A 825 -27.56 -22.71 -21.18
CA ASN A 825 -26.92 -22.44 -22.47
C ASN A 825 -26.83 -23.73 -23.30
N LEU A 826 -27.53 -23.79 -24.44
CA LEU A 826 -27.62 -24.97 -25.31
C LEU A 826 -27.67 -24.62 -26.82
N PRO A 827 -27.18 -25.49 -27.72
CA PRO A 827 -27.41 -25.34 -29.16
C PRO A 827 -28.92 -25.33 -29.49
N PRO A 828 -29.39 -24.60 -30.52
CA PRO A 828 -30.81 -24.43 -30.82
C PRO A 828 -31.65 -25.71 -30.85
N HIS A 829 -31.17 -26.78 -31.50
CA HIS A 829 -31.88 -28.07 -31.55
C HIS A 829 -32.03 -28.73 -30.15
N SER A 830 -31.04 -28.54 -29.27
CA SER A 830 -31.04 -29.07 -27.90
C SER A 830 -31.94 -28.24 -26.99
N MET A 831 -31.96 -26.91 -27.18
CA MET A 831 -32.83 -26.00 -26.45
C MET A 831 -34.30 -26.27 -26.79
N HIS A 832 -34.67 -26.28 -28.07
CA HIS A 832 -36.06 -26.57 -28.48
C HIS A 832 -36.54 -27.96 -28.02
N ALA A 833 -35.65 -28.96 -27.99
CA ALA A 833 -35.97 -30.28 -27.48
C ALA A 833 -36.19 -30.33 -25.95
N LEU A 834 -35.51 -29.47 -25.18
CA LEU A 834 -35.73 -29.31 -23.74
C LEU A 834 -37.02 -28.52 -23.46
N GLU A 835 -37.30 -27.49 -24.26
CA GLU A 835 -38.53 -26.69 -24.17
C GLU A 835 -39.79 -27.44 -24.61
N SER A 836 -39.63 -28.54 -25.35
CA SER A 836 -40.71 -29.46 -25.75
C SER A 836 -40.87 -30.65 -24.78
N ASP A 837 -40.09 -30.69 -23.70
CA ASP A 837 -40.16 -31.76 -22.69
C ASP A 837 -41.18 -31.38 -21.61
N GLU A 838 -42.36 -32.00 -21.65
CA GLU A 838 -43.46 -31.74 -20.72
C GLU A 838 -43.06 -31.95 -19.25
N GLU A 839 -42.20 -32.93 -18.94
CA GLU A 839 -41.74 -33.15 -17.56
C GLU A 839 -40.87 -31.98 -17.08
N PHE A 840 -40.03 -31.43 -17.97
CA PHE A 840 -39.19 -30.27 -17.66
C PHE A 840 -40.00 -28.98 -17.59
N MET A 841 -40.91 -28.73 -18.54
CA MET A 841 -41.72 -27.51 -18.52
C MET A 841 -42.74 -27.49 -17.38
N ALA A 842 -43.18 -28.65 -16.87
CA ALA A 842 -44.09 -28.74 -15.72
C ALA A 842 -43.50 -28.24 -14.39
N ILE A 843 -42.17 -28.07 -14.27
CA ILE A 843 -41.55 -27.45 -13.08
C ILE A 843 -41.33 -25.93 -13.23
N VAL A 844 -41.45 -25.38 -14.45
CA VAL A 844 -41.17 -23.99 -14.79
C VAL A 844 -42.39 -23.11 -14.54
N SER A 845 -42.17 -21.94 -13.95
CA SER A 845 -43.21 -20.92 -13.76
C SER A 845 -43.49 -20.17 -15.07
N ASN A 846 -44.77 -20.06 -15.43
CA ASN A 846 -45.23 -19.10 -16.45
C ASN A 846 -45.33 -17.66 -15.91
N ILE A 847 -45.25 -17.48 -14.58
CA ILE A 847 -45.21 -16.17 -13.93
C ILE A 847 -43.74 -15.77 -13.79
N TYR A 848 -43.25 -14.93 -14.70
CA TYR A 848 -41.91 -14.35 -14.66
C TYR A 848 -42.00 -12.88 -14.22
N THR A 849 -42.25 -12.64 -12.93
CA THR A 849 -42.12 -11.31 -12.34
C THR A 849 -40.66 -11.11 -11.92
N TYR A 850 -39.89 -10.38 -12.72
CA TYR A 850 -38.62 -9.85 -12.24
C TYR A 850 -38.87 -9.03 -10.97
N PRO A 851 -38.16 -9.29 -9.86
CA PRO A 851 -38.28 -8.48 -8.65
C PRO A 851 -37.67 -7.12 -8.94
N SER A 852 -38.50 -6.15 -9.33
CA SER A 852 -38.08 -4.79 -9.63
C SER A 852 -37.62 -4.07 -8.35
N SER A 853 -36.36 -4.27 -7.98
CA SER A 853 -35.67 -3.41 -7.03
C SER A 853 -35.65 -1.99 -7.59
N SER A 854 -36.30 -1.08 -6.87
CA SER A 854 -36.10 0.36 -7.03
C SER A 854 -34.65 0.69 -6.72
N LEU A 855 -34.03 1.47 -7.61
CA LEU A 855 -32.68 2.03 -7.51
C LEU A 855 -32.43 2.83 -6.21
#